data_AF-A0A523ASV7-F1
#
_entry.id   AF-A0A523ASV7-F1
#
_cell.length_a   1.000
_cell.length_b   1.000
_cell.length_c   1.000
_cell.angle_alpha   90.00
_cell.angle_beta   90.00
_cell.angle_gamma   90.00
#
_symmetry.space_group_name_H-M   'P 1'
#
loop_
_entity.id
_entity.type
_entity.pdbx_description
1 polymer ?
#
loop_
_entity_poly.entity_id
_entity_poly.type
_entity_poly.pdbx_seq_one_letter_code
_entity_poly.pdbx_strand_id
1 'polypeptide(L)'
;LLWALGYPRGKKTTADLLLPRWLLRLPRWLKRLFLASYFGAEMSKPKAPNGYHFYMPEVKLAREKGREKNALRFLRQLQGMLEEFGVSSTVSVAEETGDRTTLRLLIGERPENLINLWSKVGYEYNRRRRELSLAAVVYLRMKLALARERARARGEIRRERGRSQPEELLERYGGLVNRRFIERSLYGESEGVRVPRDFMRFEEFVRRFSEGEVVYDRIVGIEEVEHEGPVYDLTVADEHHNFVADGFVVSNCGVRLLRTDLRKEEVMPRLKDLVETLFRNVPSGLGSTGHVRLTPSELDQVLERGARWAVEKGFGWEEDLERLEEGGCMEGADPGKVSGEAKRRGFPQLGSLGSGNHFLEVQVVDRIYDGEVARRFGIEEEGQVTVMVHTGSRGLGHQVCSDYLRTMERAVRQYRLELPDRELVSVPFTSPEGQAYFSAMKCAANYAWANRQMITHWIRQSFEQVFRRGADALGLRVIYDVAHNIAKLEEHRVNGERRKVVVHRKGATRAFPPGHPQVPSPYREAGQPVIIPGDMGTASYLLVGTERAMEESFGSTAHGAGRHLSRTAALKQFRGEEIRGKLGERGIYVRAAKLSVIAEEAPEAYKDIDRVVEVTHRAGLSLKVARLTPLGVAKG
;
A
#
# COMPACT_ATOMS: atom_id res chain seq x y z
N LEU A 1 34.18 10.01 8.44
CA LEU A 1 33.21 10.77 7.59
C LEU A 1 32.60 11.97 8.31
N LEU A 2 31.77 11.81 9.35
CA LEU A 2 31.11 12.95 10.04
C LEU A 2 32.10 14.02 10.53
N TRP A 3 33.24 13.61 11.07
CA TRP A 3 34.31 14.54 11.44
C TRP A 3 34.91 15.30 10.24
N ALA A 4 35.11 14.62 9.12
CA ALA A 4 35.56 15.26 7.87
C ALA A 4 34.50 16.24 7.32
N LEU A 5 33.21 16.01 7.63
CA LEU A 5 32.12 16.94 7.36
C LEU A 5 32.00 18.04 8.44
N GLY A 6 32.99 18.21 9.31
CA GLY A 6 33.02 19.28 10.31
C GLY A 6 32.23 19.00 11.59
N TYR A 7 31.78 17.76 11.82
CA TYR A 7 31.24 17.38 13.12
C TYR A 7 32.38 17.27 14.17
N PRO A 8 32.19 17.71 15.41
CA PRO A 8 33.22 17.66 16.45
C PRO A 8 33.78 16.25 16.70
N ARG A 9 35.10 16.15 16.90
CA ARG A 9 35.78 14.92 17.35
C ARG A 9 36.21 15.06 18.81
N GLY A 10 36.01 14.01 19.60
CA GLY A 10 36.47 13.92 20.98
C GLY A 10 35.37 13.52 21.95
N LYS A 11 35.67 13.57 23.26
CA LYS A 11 34.69 13.26 24.31
C LYS A 11 33.63 14.36 24.37
N LYS A 12 32.36 13.95 24.53
CA LYS A 12 31.21 14.87 24.69
C LYS A 12 31.32 15.81 25.89
N THR A 13 32.22 15.57 26.83
CA THR A 13 32.44 16.42 28.00
C THR A 13 33.46 17.54 27.74
N THR A 14 34.46 17.30 26.88
CA THR A 14 35.65 18.16 26.72
C THR A 14 35.73 18.86 25.36
N ALA A 15 35.23 18.24 24.28
CA ALA A 15 35.35 18.75 22.92
C ALA A 15 34.30 19.82 22.61
N ASP A 16 34.64 20.90 21.90
CA ASP A 16 33.64 21.90 21.50
C ASP A 16 32.57 21.29 20.59
N LEU A 17 31.32 21.34 21.05
CA LEU A 17 30.17 20.82 20.31
C LEU A 17 29.54 21.96 19.52
N LEU A 18 29.42 21.79 18.20
CA LEU A 18 28.67 22.69 17.32
C LEU A 18 28.05 21.89 16.19
N LEU A 19 26.86 22.32 15.75
CA LEU A 19 26.28 21.80 14.52
C LEU A 19 27.01 22.41 13.32
N PRO A 20 27.47 21.59 12.35
CA PRO A 20 28.07 22.09 11.12
C PRO A 20 27.13 23.01 10.35
N ARG A 21 27.65 24.07 9.73
CA ARG A 21 26.82 25.06 9.00
C ARG A 21 26.00 24.45 7.87
N TRP A 22 26.52 23.43 7.18
CA TRP A 22 25.79 22.77 6.10
C TRP A 22 24.53 22.06 6.61
N LEU A 23 24.57 21.48 7.82
CA LEU A 23 23.43 20.81 8.44
C LEU A 23 22.25 21.78 8.64
N LEU A 24 22.56 23.01 9.06
CA LEU A 24 21.58 24.08 9.28
C LEU A 24 20.96 24.61 7.97
N ARG A 25 21.57 24.33 6.82
CA ARG A 25 21.09 24.74 5.48
C ARG A 25 20.35 23.63 4.74
N LEU A 26 20.26 22.44 5.31
CA LEU A 26 19.58 21.33 4.65
C LEU A 26 18.07 21.55 4.58
N PRO A 27 17.39 20.90 3.62
CA PRO A 27 15.94 20.77 3.64
C PRO A 27 15.41 20.21 4.98
N ARG A 28 14.19 20.61 5.35
CA ARG A 28 13.54 20.23 6.62
C ARG A 28 13.55 18.72 6.88
N TRP A 29 13.32 17.88 5.88
CA TRP A 29 13.30 16.42 6.08
C TRP A 29 14.66 15.84 6.52
N LEU A 30 15.78 16.37 6.02
CA LEU A 30 17.13 15.95 6.45
C LEU A 30 17.45 16.46 7.86
N LYS A 31 17.05 17.70 8.17
CA LYS A 31 17.15 18.25 9.53
C LYS A 31 16.36 17.40 10.53
N ARG A 32 15.15 16.98 10.14
CA ARG A 32 14.29 16.08 10.92
C ARG A 32 14.97 14.75 11.19
N LEU A 33 15.56 14.12 10.17
CA LEU A 33 16.30 12.86 10.34
C LEU A 33 17.46 12.99 11.32
N PHE A 34 18.23 14.09 11.24
CA PHE A 34 19.29 14.37 12.20
C PHE A 34 18.74 14.50 13.62
N LEU A 35 17.70 15.34 13.82
CA LEU A 35 17.09 15.55 15.14
C LEU A 35 16.53 14.26 15.72
N ALA A 36 15.74 13.51 14.95
CA ALA A 36 15.13 12.27 15.39
C ALA A 36 16.17 11.21 15.78
N SER A 37 17.26 11.12 15.02
CA SER A 37 18.39 10.23 15.32
C SER A 37 19.10 10.64 16.60
N TYR A 38 19.38 11.94 16.75
CA TYR A 38 20.01 12.50 17.94
C TYR A 38 19.14 12.31 19.19
N PHE A 39 17.83 12.52 19.08
CA PHE A 39 16.86 12.31 20.17
C PHE A 39 16.66 10.83 20.51
N GLY A 40 16.76 9.94 19.52
CA GLY A 40 16.81 8.49 19.72
C GLY A 40 17.90 8.06 20.70
N ALA A 41 19.03 8.76 20.69
CA ALA A 41 20.12 8.58 21.63
C ALA A 41 19.93 9.42 22.91
N GLU A 42 19.75 10.73 22.80
CA GLU A 42 19.99 11.67 23.92
C GLU A 42 18.73 12.18 24.63
N MET A 43 17.57 12.21 23.98
CA MET A 43 16.36 12.81 24.57
C MET A 43 15.59 11.82 25.44
N SER A 44 15.10 12.26 26.60
CA SER A 44 14.26 11.42 27.45
C SER A 44 13.03 10.89 26.72
N LYS A 45 12.67 9.62 26.94
CA LYS A 45 11.44 9.01 26.42
C LYS A 45 10.17 9.73 26.93
N PRO A 46 9.03 9.63 26.22
CA PRO A 46 7.74 10.06 26.76
C PRO A 46 7.47 9.37 28.09
N LYS A 47 7.12 10.16 29.12
CA LYS A 47 6.80 9.65 30.46
C LYS A 47 5.70 10.52 31.07
N ALA A 48 4.65 9.89 31.58
CA ALA A 48 3.55 10.54 32.29
C ALA A 48 3.55 10.11 33.77
N PRO A 49 4.30 10.77 34.66
CA PRO A 49 4.58 10.28 36.03
C PRO A 49 3.33 10.13 36.90
N ASN A 50 2.36 11.03 36.72
CA ASN A 50 1.08 10.97 37.39
C ASN A 50 0.03 10.16 36.60
N GLY A 51 0.42 9.56 35.47
CA GLY A 51 -0.43 8.83 34.53
C GLY A 51 -1.13 9.69 33.48
N TYR A 52 -1.14 11.03 33.63
CA TYR A 52 -1.98 11.90 32.80
C TYR A 52 -1.22 12.99 32.04
N HIS A 53 -0.18 13.55 32.65
CA HIS A 53 0.59 14.67 32.12
C HIS A 53 2.01 14.23 31.88
N PHE A 54 2.53 14.53 30.68
CA PHE A 54 3.90 14.21 30.34
C PHE A 54 4.85 15.21 31.00
N TYR A 55 6.00 14.72 31.47
CA TYR A 55 7.11 15.61 31.78
C TYR A 55 7.65 16.26 30.51
N MET A 56 8.24 17.44 30.66
CA MET A 56 9.07 18.08 29.64
C MET A 56 10.14 17.10 29.15
N PRO A 57 10.10 16.67 27.87
CA PRO A 57 11.20 15.93 27.29
C PRO A 57 12.49 16.74 27.41
N GLU A 58 13.58 16.12 27.83
CA GLU A 58 14.84 16.81 28.06
C GLU A 58 16.01 16.15 27.35
N VAL A 59 16.91 16.98 26.81
CA VAL A 59 18.27 16.60 26.42
C VAL A 59 19.21 17.17 27.46
N LYS A 60 19.97 16.31 28.16
CA LYS A 60 20.97 16.71 29.15
C LYS A 60 22.36 16.71 28.52
N LEU A 61 23.12 17.77 28.79
CA LEU A 61 24.49 17.91 28.33
C LEU A 61 25.39 18.33 29.50
N ALA A 62 26.13 17.36 30.06
CA ALA A 62 27.13 17.60 31.09
C ALA A 62 28.49 17.94 30.46
N ARG A 63 29.12 19.02 30.92
CA ARG A 63 30.32 19.62 30.32
C ARG A 63 31.30 20.04 31.39
N GLU A 64 32.59 19.97 31.07
CA GLU A 64 33.62 20.53 31.97
C GLU A 64 33.48 22.05 32.10
N LYS A 65 33.88 22.56 33.26
CA LYS A 65 33.86 23.99 33.57
C LYS A 65 34.65 24.80 32.53
N GLY A 66 34.11 25.96 32.12
CA GLY A 66 34.67 26.81 31.07
C GLY A 66 34.17 26.51 29.65
N ARG A 67 33.40 25.44 29.45
CA ARG A 67 32.78 25.09 28.14
C ARG A 67 31.30 25.43 28.05
N GLU A 68 30.73 26.13 29.04
CA GLU A 68 29.31 26.44 29.15
C GLU A 68 28.82 27.26 27.95
N LYS A 69 29.61 28.25 27.52
CA LYS A 69 29.29 29.09 26.36
C LYS A 69 29.17 28.28 25.07
N ASN A 70 30.04 27.30 24.87
CA ASN A 70 29.99 26.41 23.70
C ASN A 70 28.75 25.49 23.77
N ALA A 71 28.51 24.88 24.92
CA ALA A 71 27.36 24.00 25.15
C ALA A 71 26.02 24.74 24.95
N LEU A 72 25.93 25.95 25.49
CA LEU A 72 24.77 26.83 25.32
C LEU A 72 24.54 27.17 23.85
N ARG A 73 25.61 27.43 23.08
CA ARG A 73 25.52 27.67 21.64
C ARG A 73 25.00 26.43 20.90
N PHE A 74 25.50 25.24 21.22
CA PHE A 74 25.02 23.99 20.62
C PHE A 74 23.54 23.73 20.89
N LEU A 75 23.10 23.86 22.16
CA LEU A 75 21.69 23.67 22.52
C LEU A 75 20.79 24.71 21.85
N ARG A 76 21.25 25.95 21.68
CA ARG A 76 20.54 26.98 20.91
C ARG A 76 20.44 26.64 19.41
N GLN A 77 21.44 25.99 18.82
CA GLN A 77 21.32 25.52 17.43
C GLN A 77 20.27 24.42 17.29
N LEU A 78 20.19 23.49 18.25
CA LEU A 78 19.12 22.47 18.28
C LEU A 78 17.73 23.11 18.49
N GLN A 79 17.63 24.09 19.39
CA GLN A 79 16.42 24.87 19.63
C GLN A 79 15.93 25.55 18.33
N GLY A 80 16.82 26.23 17.60
CA GLY A 80 16.47 26.85 16.32
C GLY A 80 16.01 25.86 15.25
N MET A 81 16.59 24.65 15.20
CA MET A 81 16.09 23.61 14.30
C MET A 81 14.70 23.10 14.71
N LEU A 82 14.40 23.01 16.00
CA LEU A 82 13.09 22.58 16.51
C LEU A 82 11.98 23.59 16.20
N GLU A 83 12.30 24.89 16.21
CA GLU A 83 11.37 25.95 15.84
C GLU A 83 10.86 25.77 14.40
N GLU A 84 11.67 25.25 13.48
CA GLU A 84 11.25 24.95 12.11
C GLU A 84 10.13 23.90 12.02
N PHE A 85 9.93 23.10 13.08
CA PHE A 85 8.86 22.10 13.21
C PHE A 85 7.73 22.56 14.14
N GLY A 86 7.74 23.82 14.59
CA GLY A 86 6.77 24.34 15.54
C GLY A 86 6.93 23.79 16.96
N VAL A 87 8.15 23.40 17.34
CA VAL A 87 8.47 22.87 18.67
C VAL A 87 9.20 23.93 19.49
N SER A 88 8.49 24.48 20.47
CA SER A 88 9.04 25.37 21.49
C SER A 88 9.85 24.59 22.53
N SER A 89 10.97 25.18 22.94
CA SER A 89 11.88 24.62 23.94
C SER A 89 12.63 25.73 24.68
N THR A 90 13.23 25.40 25.82
CA THR A 90 14.00 26.32 26.67
C THR A 90 15.35 25.70 27.00
N VAL A 91 16.42 26.49 26.87
CA VAL A 91 17.76 26.08 27.32
C VAL A 91 17.99 26.61 28.73
N SER A 92 18.33 25.73 29.67
CA SER A 92 18.59 26.08 31.07
C SER A 92 19.91 25.47 31.56
N VAL A 93 20.55 26.14 32.52
CA VAL A 93 21.63 25.54 33.32
C VAL A 93 20.98 24.89 34.53
N ALA A 94 21.18 23.59 34.72
CA ALA A 94 20.43 22.81 35.69
C ALA A 94 21.21 22.54 36.98
N GLU A 95 22.52 22.33 36.89
CA GLU A 95 23.33 21.93 38.04
C GLU A 95 24.82 22.16 37.77
N GLU A 96 25.55 22.66 38.77
CA GLU A 96 27.02 22.64 38.81
C GLU A 96 27.44 21.62 39.87
N THR A 97 28.16 20.58 39.46
CA THR A 97 28.60 19.51 40.36
C THR A 97 30.09 19.29 40.15
N GLY A 98 30.90 19.67 41.15
CA GLY A 98 32.36 19.57 41.08
C GLY A 98 32.96 20.40 39.94
N ASP A 99 33.58 19.71 38.98
CA ASP A 99 34.25 20.27 37.79
C ASP A 99 33.33 20.32 36.55
N ARG A 100 32.03 20.03 36.70
CA ARG A 100 31.07 19.93 35.59
C ARG A 100 29.86 20.82 35.76
N THR A 101 29.42 21.36 34.63
CA THR A 101 28.18 22.11 34.48
C THR A 101 27.23 21.32 33.57
N THR A 102 26.00 21.08 34.04
CA THR A 102 24.97 20.39 33.26
C THR A 102 23.97 21.39 32.71
N LEU A 103 23.88 21.43 31.38
CA LEU A 103 22.88 22.20 30.65
C LEU A 103 21.76 21.28 30.15
N ARG A 104 20.57 21.84 29.99
CA ARG A 104 19.40 21.12 29.51
C ARG A 104 18.71 21.89 28.40
N LEU A 105 18.26 21.17 27.38
CA LEU A 105 17.24 21.63 26.45
C LEU A 105 15.94 20.96 26.86
N LEU A 106 15.00 21.76 27.36
CA LEU A 106 13.70 21.32 27.86
C LEU A 106 12.64 21.61 26.80
N ILE A 107 11.95 20.57 26.30
CA ILE A 107 10.85 20.75 25.36
C ILE A 107 9.58 21.10 26.14
N GLY A 108 8.86 22.14 25.70
CA GLY A 108 7.64 22.60 26.37
C GLY A 108 6.59 21.49 26.53
N GLU A 109 5.99 21.41 27.72
CA GLU A 109 5.05 20.35 28.12
C GLU A 109 3.61 20.54 27.62
N ARG A 110 3.33 21.65 26.92
CA ARG A 110 2.00 21.89 26.34
C ARG A 110 1.65 20.76 25.35
N PRO A 111 0.44 20.17 25.41
CA PRO A 111 0.05 19.06 24.54
C PRO A 111 0.35 19.29 23.05
N GLU A 112 0.02 20.47 22.54
CA GLU A 112 0.23 20.85 21.13
C GLU A 112 1.72 20.83 20.76
N ASN A 113 2.57 21.27 21.68
CA ASN A 113 4.01 21.28 21.50
C ASN A 113 4.60 19.87 21.47
N LEU A 114 4.13 19.00 22.36
CA LEU A 114 4.54 17.60 22.42
C LEU A 114 4.02 16.79 21.21
N ILE A 115 2.82 17.10 20.73
CA ILE A 115 2.30 16.55 19.48
C ILE A 115 3.22 16.95 18.32
N ASN A 116 3.54 18.24 18.16
CA ASN A 116 4.48 18.68 17.13
C ASN A 116 5.83 17.97 17.24
N LEU A 117 6.38 17.81 18.45
CA LEU A 117 7.65 17.11 18.66
C LEU A 117 7.57 15.67 18.16
N TRP A 118 6.61 14.89 18.64
CA TRP A 118 6.59 13.45 18.40
C TRP A 118 5.99 13.07 17.03
N SER A 119 5.04 13.84 16.50
CA SER A 119 4.46 13.57 15.17
C SER A 119 5.34 14.07 14.02
N LYS A 120 6.06 15.20 14.19
CA LYS A 120 6.87 15.78 13.10
C LYS A 120 8.34 15.37 13.18
N VAL A 121 8.91 15.23 14.38
CA VAL A 121 10.33 14.87 14.58
C VAL A 121 10.48 13.41 15.03
N GLY A 122 9.91 13.07 16.18
CA GLY A 122 9.91 11.71 16.74
C GLY A 122 11.29 11.22 17.18
N TYR A 123 11.48 9.90 17.12
CA TYR A 123 12.73 9.21 17.47
C TYR A 123 13.14 8.26 16.34
N GLU A 124 14.44 8.19 16.03
CA GLU A 124 15.01 7.16 15.16
C GLU A 124 16.03 6.30 15.90
N TYR A 125 16.25 5.08 15.41
CA TYR A 125 17.18 4.10 16.00
C TYR A 125 16.91 3.73 17.47
N ASN A 126 15.74 4.10 18.01
CA ASN A 126 15.27 3.69 19.32
C ASN A 126 13.80 3.29 19.25
N ARG A 127 13.56 2.02 18.95
CA ARG A 127 12.22 1.46 18.73
C ARG A 127 11.27 1.75 19.90
N ARG A 128 11.71 1.49 21.14
CA ARG A 128 10.87 1.72 22.33
C ARG A 128 10.48 3.19 22.52
N ARG A 129 11.39 4.13 22.27
CA ARG A 129 11.05 5.57 22.34
C ARG A 129 10.07 5.97 21.23
N ARG A 130 10.26 5.44 20.03
CA ARG A 130 9.39 5.67 18.88
C ARG A 130 7.97 5.17 19.13
N GLU A 131 7.82 3.91 19.56
CA GLU A 131 6.53 3.30 19.92
C GLU A 131 5.78 4.14 20.97
N LEU A 132 6.45 4.49 22.07
CA LEU A 132 5.86 5.34 23.12
C LEU A 132 5.48 6.73 22.62
N SER A 133 6.24 7.30 21.68
CA SER A 133 5.97 8.64 21.15
C SER A 133 4.76 8.67 20.24
N LEU A 134 4.56 7.62 19.44
CA LEU A 134 3.37 7.47 18.59
C LEU A 134 2.12 7.33 19.44
N ALA A 135 2.16 6.46 20.46
CA ALA A 135 1.07 6.32 21.42
C ALA A 135 0.79 7.64 22.15
N ALA A 136 1.82 8.38 22.54
CA ALA A 136 1.67 9.66 23.22
C ALA A 136 1.00 10.73 22.33
N VAL A 137 1.26 10.74 21.02
CA VAL A 137 0.58 11.65 20.07
C VAL A 137 -0.93 11.40 20.07
N VAL A 138 -1.36 10.15 19.89
CA VAL A 138 -2.78 9.81 19.85
C VAL A 138 -3.44 10.10 21.19
N TYR A 139 -2.81 9.69 22.29
CA TYR A 139 -3.29 9.96 23.64
C TYR A 139 -3.47 11.46 23.93
N LEU A 140 -2.51 12.30 23.51
CA LEU A 140 -2.61 13.75 23.65
C LEU A 140 -3.73 14.35 22.78
N ARG A 141 -3.90 13.85 21.54
CA ARG A 141 -5.01 14.27 20.66
C ARG A 141 -6.37 13.94 21.27
N MET A 142 -6.55 12.74 21.82
CA MET A 142 -7.77 12.36 22.55
C MET A 142 -8.01 13.27 23.76
N LYS A 143 -6.96 13.56 24.53
CA LYS A 143 -7.04 14.46 25.69
C LYS A 143 -7.47 15.87 25.29
N LEU A 144 -6.94 16.39 24.18
CA LEU A 144 -7.30 17.71 23.64
C LEU A 144 -8.74 17.72 23.09
N ALA A 145 -9.17 16.67 22.39
CA ALA A 145 -10.54 16.54 21.91
C ALA A 145 -11.55 16.59 23.06
N LEU A 146 -11.35 15.78 24.10
CA LEU A 146 -12.21 15.78 25.29
C LEU A 146 -12.20 17.13 26.03
N ALA A 147 -11.04 17.78 26.12
CA ALA A 147 -10.95 19.11 26.73
C ALA A 147 -11.74 20.16 25.93
N ARG A 148 -11.73 20.09 24.59
CA ARG A 148 -12.52 20.97 23.71
C ARG A 148 -14.02 20.74 23.88
N GLU A 149 -14.48 19.50 23.91
CA GLU A 149 -15.89 19.16 24.14
C GLU A 149 -16.36 19.69 25.50
N ARG A 150 -15.58 19.47 26.56
CA ARG A 150 -15.91 19.99 27.90
C ARG A 150 -15.88 21.52 27.95
N ALA A 151 -15.01 22.18 27.18
CA ALA A 151 -14.99 23.64 27.07
C ALA A 151 -16.23 24.16 26.34
N ARG A 152 -16.67 23.48 25.29
CA ARG A 152 -17.94 23.75 24.60
C ARG A 152 -19.12 23.62 25.56
N ALA A 153 -19.22 22.49 26.27
CA ALA A 153 -20.27 22.26 27.27
C ALA A 153 -20.26 23.33 28.37
N ARG A 154 -19.08 23.76 28.86
CA ARG A 154 -18.96 24.88 29.81
C ARG A 154 -19.54 26.18 29.24
N GLY A 155 -19.24 26.48 27.97
CA GLY A 155 -19.76 27.66 27.29
C GLY A 155 -21.29 27.63 27.18
N GLU A 156 -21.85 26.47 26.85
CA GLU A 156 -23.31 26.25 26.77
C GLU A 156 -23.96 26.35 28.15
N ILE A 157 -23.41 25.68 29.17
CA ILE A 157 -23.88 25.76 30.57
C ILE A 157 -23.85 27.19 31.10
N ARG A 158 -22.81 27.97 30.78
CA ARG A 158 -22.71 29.39 31.21
C ARG A 158 -23.86 30.25 30.69
N ARG A 159 -24.39 29.95 29.50
CA ARG A 159 -25.53 30.67 28.91
C ARG A 159 -26.86 30.34 29.60
N GLU A 160 -26.90 29.27 30.37
CA GLU A 160 -28.07 28.81 31.14
C GLU A 160 -28.09 29.39 32.57
N ARG A 161 -27.14 30.27 32.90
CA ARG A 161 -27.06 30.91 34.23
C ARG A 161 -28.36 31.66 34.54
N GLY A 162 -29.03 31.23 35.63
CA GLY A 162 -30.30 31.80 36.08
C GLY A 162 -31.53 31.29 35.31
N ARG A 163 -31.37 30.34 34.38
CA ARG A 163 -32.45 29.77 33.55
C ARG A 163 -32.71 28.30 33.85
N SER A 164 -31.66 27.52 34.06
CA SER A 164 -31.76 26.09 34.36
C SER A 164 -31.17 25.77 35.72
N GLN A 165 -31.74 24.75 36.39
CA GLN A 165 -31.19 24.19 37.61
C GLN A 165 -30.02 23.23 37.30
N PRO A 166 -29.05 23.04 38.21
CA PRO A 166 -27.94 22.11 38.03
C PRO A 166 -28.37 20.67 37.69
N GLU A 167 -29.51 20.21 38.21
CA GLU A 167 -30.10 18.89 37.96
C GLU A 167 -30.47 18.71 36.49
N GLU A 168 -31.15 19.68 35.88
CA GLU A 168 -31.56 19.66 34.46
C GLU A 168 -30.34 19.65 33.52
N LEU A 169 -29.27 20.32 33.92
CA LEU A 169 -28.02 20.34 33.16
C LEU A 169 -27.24 19.03 33.33
N LEU A 170 -27.39 18.34 34.44
CA LEU A 170 -26.75 17.05 34.67
C LEU A 170 -27.38 15.95 33.80
N GLU A 171 -28.70 16.00 33.58
CA GLU A 171 -29.36 15.11 32.62
C GLU A 171 -28.86 15.34 31.19
N ARG A 172 -28.68 16.62 30.78
CA ARG A 172 -28.22 16.97 29.44
C ARG A 172 -26.74 16.65 29.18
N TYR A 173 -25.86 16.91 30.16
CA TYR A 173 -24.41 16.85 29.96
C TYR A 173 -23.70 15.78 30.81
N GLY A 174 -24.43 14.94 31.54
CA GLY A 174 -23.88 14.00 32.53
C GLY A 174 -22.88 12.98 31.98
N GLY A 175 -22.97 12.64 30.70
CA GLY A 175 -21.99 11.77 30.03
C GLY A 175 -20.62 12.43 29.79
N LEU A 176 -20.54 13.75 29.83
CA LEU A 176 -19.34 14.53 29.52
C LEU A 176 -18.79 15.30 30.74
N VAL A 177 -19.66 15.74 31.65
CA VAL A 177 -19.31 16.56 32.82
C VAL A 177 -20.07 16.10 34.07
N ASN A 178 -19.54 16.42 35.26
CA ASN A 178 -20.19 16.11 36.54
C ASN A 178 -20.87 17.33 37.15
N ARG A 179 -21.71 17.12 38.17
CA ARG A 179 -22.44 18.18 38.89
C ARG A 179 -21.54 19.33 39.32
N ARG A 180 -20.38 19.03 39.91
CA ARG A 180 -19.42 20.04 40.36
C ARG A 180 -18.88 20.90 39.20
N PHE A 181 -18.72 20.32 38.02
CA PHE A 181 -18.32 21.07 36.82
C PHE A 181 -19.44 22.02 36.37
N ILE A 182 -20.70 21.58 36.42
CA ILE A 182 -21.88 22.39 36.07
C ILE A 182 -22.01 23.57 37.03
N GLU A 183 -22.03 23.32 38.35
CA GLU A 183 -22.14 24.38 39.37
C GLU A 183 -21.02 25.41 39.24
N ARG A 184 -19.78 24.97 39.01
CA ARG A 184 -18.63 25.87 38.76
C ARG A 184 -18.73 26.63 37.44
N SER A 185 -19.46 26.10 36.46
CA SER A 185 -19.67 26.78 35.19
C SER A 185 -20.77 27.84 35.32
N LEU A 186 -21.82 27.58 36.10
CA LEU A 186 -22.91 28.53 36.37
C LEU A 186 -22.51 29.66 37.31
N TYR A 187 -21.82 29.34 38.40
CA TYR A 187 -21.60 30.27 39.51
C TYR A 187 -20.14 30.73 39.66
N GLY A 188 -19.20 30.11 38.95
CA GLY A 188 -17.77 30.38 39.09
C GLY A 188 -17.15 31.12 37.90
N GLU A 189 -16.03 31.78 38.14
CA GLU A 189 -15.29 32.56 37.14
C GLU A 189 -14.19 31.77 36.41
N SER A 190 -13.93 30.52 36.82
CA SER A 190 -12.81 29.73 36.30
C SER A 190 -12.94 29.39 34.80
N GLU A 191 -11.91 29.73 34.02
CA GLU A 191 -11.87 29.52 32.56
C GLU A 191 -11.25 28.18 32.12
N GLY A 192 -10.46 27.54 32.99
CA GLY A 192 -9.71 26.33 32.62
C GLY A 192 -10.56 25.05 32.61
N VAL A 193 -10.55 24.33 31.48
CA VAL A 193 -11.18 23.00 31.37
C VAL A 193 -10.13 21.90 31.49
N ARG A 194 -10.32 21.00 32.45
CA ARG A 194 -9.48 19.81 32.67
C ARG A 194 -10.24 18.54 32.28
N VAL A 195 -9.49 17.52 31.87
CA VAL A 195 -10.04 16.17 31.66
C VAL A 195 -10.53 15.56 32.98
N PRO A 196 -11.51 14.65 32.93
CA PRO A 196 -12.01 13.91 34.09
C PRO A 196 -10.92 13.12 34.84
N ARG A 197 -11.15 12.81 36.11
CA ARG A 197 -10.20 12.03 36.93
C ARG A 197 -10.11 10.57 36.49
N ASP A 198 -11.20 10.05 35.98
CA ASP A 198 -11.40 8.73 35.40
C ASP A 198 -10.93 8.61 33.94
N PHE A 199 -10.35 9.68 33.36
CA PHE A 199 -9.68 9.57 32.07
C PHE A 199 -8.62 8.46 32.12
N MET A 200 -8.48 7.72 31.03
CA MET A 200 -7.53 6.61 30.96
C MET A 200 -6.10 7.10 31.23
N ARG A 201 -5.33 6.34 32.01
CA ARG A 201 -3.90 6.65 32.21
C ARG A 201 -3.09 6.27 30.97
N PHE A 202 -2.00 6.99 30.72
CA PHE A 202 -1.17 6.76 29.53
C PHE A 202 -0.63 5.32 29.44
N GLU A 203 -0.17 4.74 30.55
CA GLU A 203 0.32 3.35 30.57
C GLU A 203 -0.80 2.34 30.26
N GLU A 204 -2.03 2.64 30.66
CA GLU A 204 -3.19 1.83 30.32
C GLU A 204 -3.55 1.98 28.84
N PHE A 205 -3.50 3.19 28.31
CA PHE A 205 -3.71 3.48 26.89
C PHE A 205 -2.74 2.69 26.01
N VAL A 206 -1.44 2.74 26.32
CA VAL A 206 -0.42 1.99 25.56
C VAL A 206 -0.72 0.49 25.56
N ARG A 207 -1.14 -0.08 26.70
CA ARG A 207 -1.45 -1.52 26.78
C ARG A 207 -2.70 -1.92 26.01
N ARG A 208 -3.71 -1.04 25.95
CA ARG A 208 -5.01 -1.35 25.33
C ARG A 208 -5.04 -1.05 23.83
N PHE A 209 -4.34 -0.02 23.41
CA PHE A 209 -4.51 0.58 22.08
C PHE A 209 -3.22 0.64 21.27
N SER A 210 -2.11 0.08 21.75
CA SER A 210 -0.85 0.11 20.98
C SER A 210 -0.24 -1.28 20.83
N GLU A 211 0.13 -1.63 19.60
CA GLU A 211 0.87 -2.84 19.26
C GLU A 211 2.08 -2.47 18.41
N GLY A 212 3.26 -2.44 19.04
CA GLY A 212 4.46 -1.92 18.40
C GLY A 212 4.28 -0.46 17.99
N GLU A 213 4.44 -0.18 16.69
CA GLU A 213 4.33 1.17 16.11
C GLU A 213 2.92 1.49 15.61
N VAL A 214 1.97 0.58 15.81
CA VAL A 214 0.55 0.76 15.45
C VAL A 214 -0.22 1.19 16.69
N VAL A 215 -1.05 2.24 16.54
CA VAL A 215 -1.97 2.72 17.59
C VAL A 215 -3.39 2.65 17.05
N TYR A 216 -4.24 1.89 17.73
CA TYR A 216 -5.64 1.68 17.39
C TYR A 216 -6.51 2.76 18.03
N ASP A 217 -7.51 3.25 17.28
CA ASP A 217 -8.55 4.16 17.79
C ASP A 217 -9.93 3.57 17.47
N ARG A 218 -10.96 4.03 18.20
CA ARG A 218 -12.33 3.53 18.06
C ARG A 218 -13.11 4.39 17.06
N ILE A 219 -13.87 3.75 16.18
CA ILE A 219 -14.88 4.43 15.36
C ILE A 219 -15.97 4.96 16.30
N VAL A 220 -16.10 6.29 16.39
CA VAL A 220 -17.03 6.99 17.29
C VAL A 220 -18.45 7.09 16.71
N GLY A 221 -18.59 7.03 15.40
CA GLY A 221 -19.85 7.09 14.69
C GLY A 221 -19.65 6.83 13.20
N ILE A 222 -20.71 6.37 12.54
CA ILE A 222 -20.82 6.28 11.08
C ILE A 222 -22.07 7.08 10.75
N GLU A 223 -21.91 8.15 9.99
CA GLU A 223 -23.01 9.04 9.60
C GLU A 223 -23.26 8.87 8.10
N GLU A 224 -24.52 8.60 7.73
CA GLU A 224 -24.96 8.73 6.35
C GLU A 224 -25.18 10.21 6.03
N VAL A 225 -24.51 10.71 5.00
CA VAL A 225 -24.67 12.08 4.52
C VAL A 225 -25.52 12.03 3.27
N GLU A 226 -26.62 12.78 3.23
CA GLU A 226 -27.37 13.02 2.00
C GLU A 226 -26.50 13.82 1.04
N HIS A 227 -25.86 13.10 0.12
CA HIS A 227 -25.03 13.67 -0.93
C HIS A 227 -25.68 13.38 -2.28
N GLU A 228 -26.34 14.38 -2.84
CA GLU A 228 -26.82 14.36 -4.22
C GLU A 228 -25.68 14.72 -5.17
N GLY A 229 -24.72 13.80 -5.29
CA GLY A 229 -23.58 13.91 -6.19
C GLY A 229 -22.88 12.56 -6.35
N PRO A 230 -22.11 12.37 -7.44
CA PRO A 230 -21.26 11.19 -7.59
C PRO A 230 -20.12 11.20 -6.55
N VAL A 231 -20.05 10.15 -5.73
CA VAL A 231 -18.95 9.89 -4.80
C VAL A 231 -17.84 9.18 -5.57
N TYR A 232 -16.71 9.87 -5.78
CA TYR A 232 -15.60 9.36 -6.59
C TYR A 232 -14.51 8.66 -5.78
N ASP A 233 -14.51 8.83 -4.44
CA ASP A 233 -13.44 8.35 -3.55
C ASP A 233 -13.85 8.35 -2.06
N LEU A 234 -13.12 7.59 -1.22
CA LEU A 234 -13.11 7.72 0.24
C LEU A 234 -12.03 8.74 0.64
N THR A 235 -12.44 9.98 0.86
CA THR A 235 -11.54 11.02 1.38
C THR A 235 -11.47 10.98 2.90
N VAL A 236 -10.26 11.03 3.45
CA VAL A 236 -10.02 11.31 4.88
C VAL A 236 -9.33 12.67 4.94
N ALA A 237 -9.87 13.59 5.74
CA ALA A 237 -9.41 14.98 5.82
C ALA A 237 -8.02 15.19 6.48
N ASP A 238 -7.15 14.17 6.50
CA ASP A 238 -5.82 14.20 7.13
C ASP A 238 -4.70 14.22 6.08
N GLU A 239 -3.69 15.07 6.31
CA GLU A 239 -2.54 15.29 5.42
C GLU A 239 -1.55 14.11 5.32
N HIS A 240 -1.75 13.03 6.09
CA HIS A 240 -0.80 11.91 6.21
C HIS A 240 -1.43 10.53 5.96
N HIS A 241 -2.31 10.40 4.98
CA HIS A 241 -3.00 9.14 4.71
C HIS A 241 -2.43 8.37 3.50
N ASN A 242 -2.62 7.04 3.51
CA ASN A 242 -2.44 6.18 2.35
C ASN A 242 -3.78 5.53 2.01
N PHE A 243 -4.26 5.74 0.79
CA PHE A 243 -5.26 4.88 0.14
C PHE A 243 -4.85 4.72 -1.33
N VAL A 244 -5.46 3.75 -2.01
CA VAL A 244 -5.20 3.48 -3.42
C VAL A 244 -6.39 3.96 -4.25
N ALA A 245 -6.25 5.11 -4.91
CA ALA A 245 -6.84 5.41 -6.22
C ALA A 245 -6.37 6.79 -6.76
N ASP A 246 -5.21 6.89 -7.44
CA ASP A 246 -5.04 8.02 -8.39
C ASP A 246 -5.88 7.73 -9.63
N GLY A 247 -7.15 8.10 -9.59
CA GLY A 247 -8.02 8.60 -10.68
C GLY A 247 -8.16 7.84 -12.00
N PHE A 248 -7.31 6.85 -12.30
CA PHE A 248 -7.22 6.19 -13.60
C PHE A 248 -6.72 4.76 -13.47
N VAL A 249 -7.42 3.89 -14.18
CA VAL A 249 -7.08 2.50 -14.34
C VAL A 249 -6.23 2.34 -15.60
N VAL A 250 -4.98 1.87 -15.41
CA VAL A 250 -4.13 1.45 -16.54
C VAL A 250 -4.39 -0.03 -16.82
N SER A 251 -5.24 -0.29 -17.82
CA SER A 251 -5.24 -1.47 -18.69
C SER A 251 -4.70 -2.79 -18.12
N ASN A 252 -5.58 -3.59 -17.52
CA ASN A 252 -5.48 -5.03 -17.23
C ASN A 252 -4.05 -5.57 -17.03
N CYS A 253 -3.26 -4.91 -16.20
CA CYS A 253 -2.20 -5.63 -15.51
C CYS A 253 -2.91 -6.66 -14.63
N GLY A 254 -2.44 -7.89 -14.70
CA GLY A 254 -3.14 -9.02 -14.11
C GLY A 254 -2.23 -10.21 -13.96
N VAL A 255 -2.79 -11.24 -13.35
CA VAL A 255 -2.05 -12.43 -12.95
C VAL A 255 -2.81 -13.64 -13.43
N ARG A 256 -2.08 -14.59 -14.03
CA ARG A 256 -2.59 -15.92 -14.37
C ARG A 256 -1.79 -16.96 -13.62
N LEU A 257 -2.50 -17.92 -13.02
CA LEU A 257 -1.90 -19.07 -12.35
C LEU A 257 -2.23 -20.33 -13.14
N LEU A 258 -1.24 -21.19 -13.37
CA LEU A 258 -1.38 -22.51 -13.95
C LEU A 258 -0.95 -23.56 -12.94
N ARG A 259 -1.59 -24.72 -12.97
CA ARG A 259 -1.19 -25.91 -12.20
C ARG A 259 -0.51 -26.93 -13.08
N THR A 260 0.30 -27.80 -12.48
CA THR A 260 0.90 -28.98 -13.12
C THR A 260 0.70 -30.22 -12.25
N ASP A 261 0.90 -31.41 -12.82
CA ASP A 261 0.92 -32.69 -12.08
C ASP A 261 2.32 -32.98 -11.56
N LEU A 262 3.28 -32.09 -11.85
CA LEU A 262 4.66 -32.23 -11.44
C LEU A 262 4.80 -31.85 -9.97
N ARG A 263 5.63 -32.62 -9.28
CA ARG A 263 6.08 -32.29 -7.93
C ARG A 263 7.41 -31.56 -7.95
N LYS A 264 7.71 -30.86 -6.86
CA LYS A 264 8.97 -30.14 -6.66
C LYS A 264 10.18 -31.02 -6.98
N GLU A 265 10.18 -32.26 -6.53
CA GLU A 265 11.29 -33.21 -6.68
C GLU A 265 11.57 -33.55 -8.15
N GLU A 266 10.54 -33.52 -9.02
CA GLU A 266 10.66 -33.75 -10.46
C GLU A 266 11.19 -32.51 -11.20
N VAL A 267 10.84 -31.32 -10.71
CA VAL A 267 11.20 -30.05 -11.35
C VAL A 267 12.59 -29.56 -10.93
N MET A 268 12.97 -29.72 -9.66
CA MET A 268 14.25 -29.21 -9.12
C MET A 268 15.48 -29.61 -9.95
N PRO A 269 15.64 -30.87 -10.40
CA PRO A 269 16.78 -31.27 -11.23
C PRO A 269 16.84 -30.57 -12.60
N ARG A 270 15.70 -30.09 -13.12
CA ARG A 270 15.56 -29.46 -14.43
C ARG A 270 15.23 -27.97 -14.35
N LEU A 271 15.17 -27.41 -13.14
CA LEU A 271 14.65 -26.06 -12.88
C LEU A 271 15.42 -24.99 -13.66
N LYS A 272 16.75 -25.09 -13.70
CA LYS A 272 17.59 -24.15 -14.44
C LYS A 272 17.26 -24.19 -15.94
N ASP A 273 17.22 -25.38 -16.53
CA ASP A 273 16.91 -25.56 -17.96
C ASP A 273 15.48 -25.10 -18.28
N LEU A 274 14.55 -25.34 -17.37
CA LEU A 274 13.17 -24.88 -17.46
C LEU A 274 13.09 -23.35 -17.48
N VAL A 275 13.71 -22.67 -16.51
CA VAL A 275 13.68 -21.20 -16.43
C VAL A 275 14.41 -20.55 -17.61
N GLU A 276 15.54 -21.10 -18.06
CA GLU A 276 16.22 -20.61 -19.27
C GLU A 276 15.38 -20.82 -20.53
N THR A 277 14.69 -21.96 -20.65
CA THR A 277 13.80 -22.25 -21.77
C THR A 277 12.58 -21.31 -21.77
N LEU A 278 11.97 -21.09 -20.61
CA LEU A 278 10.88 -20.12 -20.42
C LEU A 278 11.34 -18.70 -20.79
N PHE A 279 12.51 -18.28 -20.32
CA PHE A 279 13.07 -16.96 -20.63
C PHE A 279 13.37 -16.78 -22.13
N ARG A 280 13.79 -17.84 -22.81
CA ARG A 280 14.02 -17.83 -24.26
C ARG A 280 12.73 -17.77 -25.06
N ASN A 281 11.73 -18.57 -24.68
CA ASN A 281 10.48 -18.73 -25.44
C ASN A 281 9.46 -17.63 -25.13
N VAL A 282 9.61 -16.91 -24.01
CA VAL A 282 8.73 -15.80 -23.60
C VAL A 282 9.52 -14.49 -23.63
N PRO A 283 9.36 -13.67 -24.68
CA PRO A 283 10.06 -12.39 -24.81
C PRO A 283 9.84 -11.48 -23.59
N SER A 284 10.93 -10.93 -23.07
CA SER A 284 10.89 -10.09 -21.88
C SER A 284 11.80 -8.86 -22.03
N GLY A 285 11.44 -7.77 -21.32
CA GLY A 285 12.22 -6.54 -21.20
C GLY A 285 11.72 -5.31 -21.95
N LEU A 286 12.28 -4.16 -21.59
CA LEU A 286 11.96 -2.85 -22.18
C LEU A 286 12.24 -2.86 -23.68
N GLY A 287 11.20 -2.65 -24.49
CA GLY A 287 11.31 -2.65 -25.96
C GLY A 287 11.38 -4.04 -26.60
N SER A 288 11.24 -5.11 -25.81
CA SER A 288 11.16 -6.47 -26.32
C SER A 288 9.93 -6.66 -27.21
N THR A 289 10.12 -7.38 -28.32
CA THR A 289 9.09 -7.64 -29.31
C THR A 289 8.62 -9.09 -29.24
N GLY A 290 7.31 -9.32 -29.40
CA GLY A 290 6.72 -10.65 -29.50
C GLY A 290 7.18 -11.42 -30.75
N HIS A 291 6.98 -12.74 -30.72
CA HIS A 291 7.31 -13.60 -31.86
C HIS A 291 6.30 -13.51 -33.02
N VAL A 292 5.08 -13.06 -32.74
CA VAL A 292 3.99 -12.99 -33.72
C VAL A 292 4.01 -11.64 -34.42
N ARG A 293 4.02 -11.68 -35.75
CA ARG A 293 3.80 -10.49 -36.59
C ARG A 293 2.32 -10.42 -36.94
N LEU A 294 1.65 -9.39 -36.45
CA LEU A 294 0.26 -9.12 -36.78
C LEU A 294 0.17 -8.23 -38.02
N THR A 295 -0.96 -8.21 -38.68
CA THR A 295 -1.38 -7.08 -39.52
C THR A 295 -2.16 -6.05 -38.68
N PRO A 296 -2.32 -4.79 -39.13
CA PRO A 296 -3.15 -3.82 -38.41
C PRO A 296 -4.60 -4.31 -38.17
N SER A 297 -5.18 -5.03 -39.13
CA SER A 297 -6.52 -5.62 -38.99
C SER A 297 -6.55 -6.74 -37.95
N GLU A 298 -5.52 -7.59 -37.87
CA GLU A 298 -5.44 -8.61 -36.83
C GLU A 298 -5.26 -8.01 -35.44
N LEU A 299 -4.53 -6.90 -35.31
CA LEU A 299 -4.46 -6.18 -34.03
C LEU A 299 -5.86 -5.72 -33.60
N ASP A 300 -6.66 -5.17 -34.50
CA ASP A 300 -8.04 -4.75 -34.17
C ASP A 300 -8.89 -5.94 -33.73
N GLN A 301 -8.74 -7.11 -34.37
CA GLN A 301 -9.39 -8.34 -33.90
C GLN A 301 -8.92 -8.77 -32.50
N VAL A 302 -7.63 -8.60 -32.17
CA VAL A 302 -7.11 -8.86 -30.81
C VAL A 302 -7.76 -7.91 -29.80
N LEU A 303 -7.90 -6.64 -30.16
CA LEU A 303 -8.52 -5.61 -29.32
C LEU A 303 -10.01 -5.88 -29.08
N GLU A 304 -10.73 -6.45 -30.05
CA GLU A 304 -12.14 -6.79 -29.91
C GLU A 304 -12.37 -8.11 -29.17
N ARG A 305 -11.54 -9.11 -29.42
CA ARG A 305 -11.85 -10.52 -29.08
C ARG A 305 -10.95 -11.11 -28.00
N GLY A 306 -9.89 -10.40 -27.60
CA GLY A 306 -9.03 -10.76 -26.48
C GLY A 306 -8.46 -12.18 -26.55
N ALA A 307 -8.54 -12.93 -25.44
CA ALA A 307 -8.02 -14.30 -25.38
C ALA A 307 -8.67 -15.26 -26.39
N ARG A 308 -9.93 -15.02 -26.77
CA ARG A 308 -10.64 -15.86 -27.76
C ARG A 308 -9.93 -15.83 -29.11
N TRP A 309 -9.48 -14.66 -29.56
CA TRP A 309 -8.67 -14.56 -30.78
C TRP A 309 -7.39 -15.39 -30.69
N ALA A 310 -6.71 -15.36 -29.53
CA ALA A 310 -5.47 -16.10 -29.34
C ALA A 310 -5.72 -17.62 -29.42
N VAL A 311 -6.77 -18.13 -28.76
CA VAL A 311 -7.15 -19.55 -28.81
C VAL A 311 -7.49 -19.99 -30.24
N GLU A 312 -8.27 -19.21 -30.98
CA GLU A 312 -8.62 -19.51 -32.38
C GLU A 312 -7.41 -19.51 -33.33
N LYS A 313 -6.38 -18.75 -32.99
CA LYS A 313 -5.09 -18.75 -33.71
C LYS A 313 -4.14 -19.86 -33.25
N GLY A 314 -4.60 -20.77 -32.38
CA GLY A 314 -3.85 -21.91 -31.87
C GLY A 314 -3.04 -21.65 -30.59
N PHE A 315 -3.19 -20.47 -29.97
CA PHE A 315 -2.49 -20.13 -28.74
C PHE A 315 -3.29 -20.56 -27.50
N GLY A 316 -3.20 -21.85 -27.18
CA GLY A 316 -3.80 -22.44 -25.98
C GLY A 316 -5.02 -23.30 -26.31
N TRP A 317 -5.92 -23.48 -25.35
CA TRP A 317 -7.04 -24.41 -25.43
C TRP A 317 -8.37 -23.71 -25.15
N GLU A 318 -9.46 -24.23 -25.69
CA GLU A 318 -10.80 -23.65 -25.50
C GLU A 318 -11.20 -23.57 -24.01
N GLU A 319 -10.85 -24.62 -23.25
CA GLU A 319 -11.08 -24.71 -21.81
C GLU A 319 -10.34 -23.63 -20.99
N ASP A 320 -9.33 -22.95 -21.57
CA ASP A 320 -8.65 -21.85 -20.90
C ASP A 320 -9.62 -20.68 -20.70
N LEU A 321 -10.50 -20.42 -21.67
CA LEU A 321 -11.44 -19.29 -21.67
C LEU A 321 -12.44 -19.39 -20.52
N GLU A 322 -12.83 -20.60 -20.12
CA GLU A 322 -13.72 -20.86 -18.99
C GLU A 322 -13.09 -20.57 -17.62
N ARG A 323 -11.79 -20.24 -17.60
CA ARG A 323 -11.01 -20.01 -16.37
C ARG A 323 -10.41 -18.61 -16.33
N LEU A 324 -10.92 -17.70 -17.15
CA LEU A 324 -10.49 -16.31 -17.18
C LEU A 324 -11.60 -15.41 -16.65
N GLU A 325 -11.23 -14.36 -15.93
CA GLU A 325 -12.13 -13.24 -15.69
C GLU A 325 -12.66 -12.69 -17.03
N GLU A 326 -13.98 -12.48 -17.11
CA GLU A 326 -14.70 -12.08 -18.33
C GLU A 326 -14.51 -13.04 -19.53
N GLY A 327 -14.13 -14.30 -19.29
CA GLY A 327 -13.77 -15.22 -20.37
C GLY A 327 -12.56 -14.73 -21.20
N GLY A 328 -11.79 -13.77 -20.66
CA GLY A 328 -10.67 -13.13 -21.34
C GLY A 328 -11.08 -12.13 -22.43
N CYS A 329 -12.34 -11.67 -22.44
CA CYS A 329 -12.85 -10.73 -23.42
C CYS A 329 -14.00 -9.87 -22.86
N MET A 330 -13.77 -8.57 -22.70
CA MET A 330 -14.83 -7.60 -22.40
C MET A 330 -15.56 -7.16 -23.67
N GLU A 331 -16.87 -7.36 -23.69
CA GLU A 331 -17.74 -6.93 -24.79
C GLU A 331 -17.85 -5.41 -24.90
N GLY A 332 -18.07 -4.90 -26.13
CA GLY A 332 -18.17 -3.47 -26.41
C GLY A 332 -16.82 -2.74 -26.41
N ALA A 333 -15.73 -3.48 -26.63
CA ALA A 333 -14.43 -2.92 -27.01
C ALA A 333 -14.52 -2.30 -28.42
N ASP A 334 -13.96 -1.11 -28.62
CA ASP A 334 -13.99 -0.39 -29.91
C ASP A 334 -12.56 0.02 -30.32
N PRO A 335 -11.92 -0.70 -31.27
CA PRO A 335 -10.59 -0.36 -31.77
C PRO A 335 -10.51 1.01 -32.44
N GLY A 336 -11.64 1.59 -32.88
CA GLY A 336 -11.72 2.94 -33.41
C GLY A 336 -11.49 4.01 -32.34
N LYS A 337 -11.63 3.67 -31.05
CA LYS A 337 -11.34 4.55 -29.90
C LYS A 337 -9.90 4.43 -29.39
N VAL A 338 -9.09 3.55 -29.99
CA VAL A 338 -7.67 3.37 -29.66
C VAL A 338 -6.82 4.15 -30.66
N SER A 339 -5.96 5.04 -30.17
CA SER A 339 -5.14 5.90 -31.03
C SER A 339 -4.15 5.10 -31.89
N GLY A 340 -3.76 5.68 -33.04
CA GLY A 340 -2.71 5.10 -33.88
C GLY A 340 -1.38 4.93 -33.13
N GLU A 341 -1.05 5.83 -32.20
CA GLU A 341 0.15 5.70 -31.37
C GLU A 341 0.05 4.52 -30.41
N ALA A 342 -1.10 4.30 -29.77
CA ALA A 342 -1.31 3.15 -28.89
C ALA A 342 -1.17 1.83 -29.67
N LYS A 343 -1.76 1.77 -30.88
CA LYS A 343 -1.61 0.61 -31.77
C LYS A 343 -0.15 0.42 -32.20
N ARG A 344 0.57 1.48 -32.61
CA ARG A 344 2.01 1.41 -32.95
C ARG A 344 2.87 0.86 -31.82
N ARG A 345 2.62 1.29 -30.58
CA ARG A 345 3.35 0.82 -29.38
C ARG A 345 3.00 -0.61 -28.99
N GLY A 346 1.73 -1.00 -29.15
CA GLY A 346 1.23 -2.33 -28.86
C GLY A 346 1.68 -3.38 -29.86
N PHE A 347 1.57 -3.08 -31.15
CA PHE A 347 1.79 -4.00 -32.25
C PHE A 347 3.04 -4.89 -32.11
N PRO A 348 4.25 -4.39 -31.81
CA PRO A 348 5.41 -5.24 -31.69
C PRO A 348 5.48 -6.01 -30.35
N GLN A 349 4.65 -5.70 -29.35
CA GLN A 349 4.80 -6.18 -27.98
C GLN A 349 3.83 -7.32 -27.60
N LEU A 350 2.94 -7.76 -28.50
CA LEU A 350 1.97 -8.81 -28.19
C LEU A 350 2.68 -10.14 -27.98
N GLY A 351 2.40 -10.81 -26.87
CA GLY A 351 3.13 -12.00 -26.45
C GLY A 351 4.51 -11.65 -25.86
N SER A 352 4.55 -10.69 -24.93
CA SER A 352 5.76 -10.38 -24.16
C SER A 352 5.42 -10.10 -22.70
N LEU A 353 6.37 -10.39 -21.80
CA LEU A 353 6.24 -10.06 -20.38
C LEU A 353 6.38 -8.56 -20.16
N GLY A 354 7.43 -7.96 -20.72
CA GLY A 354 7.83 -6.59 -20.42
C GLY A 354 8.78 -6.43 -19.26
N SER A 355 8.69 -5.28 -18.59
CA SER A 355 9.60 -4.86 -17.52
C SER A 355 8.84 -4.47 -16.25
N GLY A 356 9.58 -4.07 -15.21
CA GLY A 356 9.03 -3.67 -13.91
C GLY A 356 8.70 -4.88 -13.04
N ASN A 357 7.52 -4.87 -12.42
CA ASN A 357 7.08 -5.99 -11.58
C ASN A 357 6.55 -7.18 -12.40
N HIS A 358 6.65 -7.16 -13.73
CA HIS A 358 6.30 -8.31 -14.58
C HIS A 358 7.39 -9.40 -14.54
N PHE A 359 7.06 -10.63 -14.96
CA PHE A 359 6.87 -11.75 -14.04
C PHE A 359 6.50 -13.06 -14.74
N LEU A 360 7.41 -14.04 -14.87
CA LEU A 360 7.02 -15.45 -15.00
C LEU A 360 7.75 -16.26 -13.93
N GLU A 361 7.00 -16.99 -13.12
CA GLU A 361 7.55 -17.70 -11.96
C GLU A 361 7.07 -19.15 -11.90
N VAL A 362 8.01 -20.07 -11.76
CA VAL A 362 7.75 -21.47 -11.39
C VAL A 362 7.76 -21.54 -9.88
N GLN A 363 6.67 -22.01 -9.30
CA GLN A 363 6.41 -22.01 -7.86
C GLN A 363 6.09 -23.42 -7.37
N VAL A 364 6.14 -23.60 -6.05
CA VAL A 364 5.65 -24.79 -5.37
C VAL A 364 4.59 -24.41 -4.34
N VAL A 365 3.52 -25.20 -4.28
CA VAL A 365 2.55 -25.14 -3.18
C VAL A 365 3.24 -25.59 -1.90
N ASP A 366 3.55 -24.67 -0.99
CA ASP A 366 4.24 -25.00 0.26
C ASP A 366 3.27 -25.23 1.42
N ARG A 367 2.04 -24.73 1.31
CA ARG A 367 1.01 -24.88 2.33
C ARG A 367 -0.40 -24.83 1.74
N ILE A 368 -1.25 -25.75 2.19
CA ILE A 368 -2.70 -25.72 1.92
C ILE A 368 -3.44 -25.29 3.21
N TYR A 369 -4.34 -24.33 3.09
CA TYR A 369 -5.18 -23.83 4.20
C TYR A 369 -6.61 -24.36 4.12
N ASP A 370 -7.16 -24.46 2.91
CA ASP A 370 -8.49 -25.02 2.64
C ASP A 370 -8.37 -26.13 1.59
N GLY A 371 -8.40 -27.38 2.05
CA GLY A 371 -8.21 -28.54 1.19
C GLY A 371 -9.37 -28.81 0.24
N GLU A 372 -10.60 -28.40 0.57
CA GLU A 372 -11.74 -28.60 -0.33
C GLU A 372 -11.66 -27.60 -1.49
N VAL A 373 -11.49 -26.32 -1.18
CA VAL A 373 -11.38 -25.27 -2.19
C VAL A 373 -10.11 -25.45 -3.03
N ALA A 374 -8.99 -25.86 -2.41
CA ALA A 374 -7.74 -26.15 -3.12
C ALA A 374 -7.94 -27.20 -4.22
N ARG A 375 -8.56 -28.35 -3.90
CA ARG A 375 -8.84 -29.40 -4.89
C ARG A 375 -9.75 -28.93 -6.02
N ARG A 376 -10.79 -28.14 -5.70
CA ARG A 376 -11.65 -27.52 -6.73
C ARG A 376 -10.87 -26.57 -7.65
N PHE A 377 -9.82 -25.94 -7.14
CA PHE A 377 -8.91 -25.09 -7.92
C PHE A 377 -7.77 -25.87 -8.60
N GLY A 378 -7.74 -27.20 -8.50
CA GLY A 378 -6.72 -28.06 -9.10
C GLY A 378 -5.40 -28.11 -8.32
N ILE A 379 -5.43 -27.75 -7.03
CA ILE A 379 -4.34 -27.93 -6.08
C ILE A 379 -4.64 -29.15 -5.20
N GLU A 380 -3.97 -30.27 -5.48
CA GLU A 380 -4.26 -31.57 -4.87
C GLU A 380 -3.45 -31.80 -3.59
N GLU A 381 -2.18 -31.38 -3.58
CA GLU A 381 -1.26 -31.62 -2.47
C GLU A 381 -0.15 -30.56 -2.34
N GLU A 382 0.45 -30.50 -1.16
CA GLU A 382 1.67 -29.73 -0.93
C GLU A 382 2.84 -30.35 -1.73
N GLY A 383 3.69 -29.50 -2.28
CA GLY A 383 4.77 -29.90 -3.20
C GLY A 383 4.39 -29.87 -4.68
N GLN A 384 3.12 -29.63 -5.02
CA GLN A 384 2.68 -29.46 -6.42
C GLN A 384 3.28 -28.19 -7.04
N VAL A 385 3.74 -28.29 -8.29
CA VAL A 385 4.33 -27.18 -9.02
C VAL A 385 3.27 -26.39 -9.78
N THR A 386 3.36 -25.07 -9.66
CA THR A 386 2.50 -24.11 -10.37
C THR A 386 3.36 -23.13 -11.18
N VAL A 387 2.73 -22.45 -12.14
CA VAL A 387 3.38 -21.39 -12.91
C VAL A 387 2.53 -20.12 -12.87
N MET A 388 3.12 -19.02 -12.44
CA MET A 388 2.47 -17.72 -12.36
C MET A 388 2.99 -16.80 -13.45
N VAL A 389 2.07 -16.10 -14.12
CA VAL A 389 2.36 -15.06 -15.12
C VAL A 389 1.79 -13.75 -14.64
N HIS A 390 2.65 -12.75 -14.47
CA HIS A 390 2.27 -11.38 -14.16
C HIS A 390 2.69 -10.45 -15.29
N THR A 391 1.71 -9.96 -16.05
CA THR A 391 1.88 -8.96 -17.10
C THR A 391 0.54 -8.29 -17.44
N GLY A 392 0.55 -7.33 -18.36
CA GLY A 392 -0.65 -6.61 -18.79
C GLY A 392 -0.62 -6.22 -20.25
N SER A 393 -1.25 -5.07 -20.53
CA SER A 393 -1.49 -4.54 -21.89
C SER A 393 -0.27 -3.94 -22.60
N ARG A 394 0.91 -4.00 -21.96
CA ARG A 394 2.17 -3.47 -22.47
C ARG A 394 2.07 -1.96 -22.79
N GLY A 395 2.79 -1.49 -23.81
CA GLY A 395 2.78 -0.09 -24.22
C GLY A 395 1.43 0.40 -24.72
N LEU A 396 0.56 -0.49 -25.22
CA LEU A 396 -0.75 -0.13 -25.77
C LEU A 396 -1.63 0.53 -24.70
N GLY A 397 -1.84 -0.15 -23.58
CA GLY A 397 -2.75 0.37 -22.56
C GLY A 397 -2.18 1.54 -21.76
N HIS A 398 -0.85 1.62 -21.62
CA HIS A 398 -0.20 2.84 -21.13
C HIS A 398 -0.53 4.04 -22.02
N GLN A 399 -0.45 3.86 -23.35
CA GLN A 399 -0.73 4.93 -24.30
C GLN A 399 -2.22 5.30 -24.30
N VAL A 400 -3.14 4.32 -24.26
CA VAL A 400 -4.58 4.57 -24.10
C VAL A 400 -4.84 5.45 -22.87
N CYS A 401 -4.26 5.11 -21.72
CA CYS A 401 -4.39 5.92 -20.51
C CYS A 401 -3.85 7.34 -20.72
N SER A 402 -2.66 7.49 -21.32
CA SER A 402 -2.05 8.80 -21.60
C SER A 402 -2.89 9.66 -22.55
N ASP A 403 -3.53 9.04 -23.54
CA ASP A 403 -4.37 9.73 -24.52
C ASP A 403 -5.65 10.26 -23.87
N TYR A 404 -6.33 9.41 -23.09
CA TYR A 404 -7.58 9.80 -22.44
C TYR A 404 -7.39 10.75 -21.26
N LEU A 405 -6.24 10.71 -20.57
CA LEU A 405 -5.87 11.76 -19.62
C LEU A 405 -5.90 13.13 -20.29
N ARG A 406 -5.23 13.30 -21.43
CA ARG A 406 -5.19 14.57 -22.17
C ARG A 406 -6.57 14.98 -22.70
N THR A 407 -7.37 14.01 -23.12
CA THR A 407 -8.75 14.26 -23.57
C THR A 407 -9.61 14.77 -22.41
N MET A 408 -9.57 14.09 -21.27
CA MET A 408 -10.35 14.45 -20.09
C MET A 408 -9.88 15.77 -19.49
N GLU A 409 -8.58 16.07 -19.45
CA GLU A 409 -8.04 17.36 -18.97
C GLU A 409 -8.65 18.56 -19.68
N ARG A 410 -8.94 18.40 -20.98
CA ARG A 410 -9.62 19.42 -21.79
C ARG A 410 -11.13 19.44 -21.52
N ALA A 411 -11.74 18.27 -21.34
CA ALA A 411 -13.17 18.10 -21.17
C ALA A 411 -13.68 18.47 -19.76
N VAL A 412 -12.86 18.38 -18.71
CA VAL A 412 -13.22 18.74 -17.32
C VAL A 412 -13.84 20.13 -17.22
N ARG A 413 -13.29 21.10 -17.96
CA ARG A 413 -13.82 22.48 -18.00
C ARG A 413 -15.22 22.54 -18.61
N GLN A 414 -15.51 21.68 -19.58
CA GLN A 414 -16.83 21.62 -20.24
C GLN A 414 -17.89 21.06 -19.28
N TYR A 415 -17.50 20.09 -18.45
CA TYR A 415 -18.38 19.49 -17.44
C TYR A 415 -18.40 20.24 -16.11
N ARG A 416 -17.68 21.36 -15.99
CA ARG A 416 -17.59 22.20 -14.78
C ARG A 416 -17.25 21.39 -13.52
N LEU A 417 -16.40 20.37 -13.66
CA LEU A 417 -15.93 19.57 -12.55
C LEU A 417 -14.80 20.30 -11.84
N GLU A 418 -14.92 20.47 -10.52
CA GLU A 418 -13.83 20.94 -9.67
C GLU A 418 -12.98 19.75 -9.24
N LEU A 419 -11.71 19.74 -9.65
CA LEU A 419 -10.79 18.66 -9.32
C LEU A 419 -10.00 19.03 -8.06
N PRO A 420 -9.99 18.18 -7.02
CA PRO A 420 -9.18 18.41 -5.82
C PRO A 420 -7.68 18.30 -6.10
N ASP A 421 -7.29 17.55 -7.13
CA ASP A 421 -5.93 17.48 -7.66
C ASP A 421 -5.97 17.37 -9.20
N ARG A 422 -4.95 17.89 -9.89
CA ARG A 422 -4.84 17.77 -11.35
C ARG A 422 -4.76 16.32 -11.82
N GLU A 423 -4.14 15.44 -11.04
CA GLU A 423 -3.96 14.02 -11.34
C GLU A 423 -5.26 13.20 -11.14
N LEU A 424 -6.29 13.80 -10.54
CA LEU A 424 -7.64 13.24 -10.38
C LEU A 424 -8.61 13.67 -11.49
N VAL A 425 -8.07 14.01 -12.66
CA VAL A 425 -8.86 14.37 -13.84
C VAL A 425 -9.94 13.32 -14.12
N SER A 426 -11.16 13.73 -14.46
CA SER A 426 -12.28 12.80 -14.69
C SER A 426 -13.38 13.45 -15.50
N VAL A 427 -14.31 12.63 -16.01
CA VAL A 427 -15.50 13.05 -16.74
C VAL A 427 -16.67 12.17 -16.34
N PRO A 428 -17.94 12.62 -16.52
CA PRO A 428 -19.10 11.76 -16.29
C PRO A 428 -19.00 10.48 -17.12
N PHE A 429 -19.30 9.32 -16.54
CA PHE A 429 -19.17 8.04 -17.24
C PHE A 429 -20.01 7.99 -18.52
N THR A 430 -21.20 8.59 -18.51
CA THR A 430 -22.13 8.65 -19.65
C THR A 430 -21.72 9.67 -20.72
N SER A 431 -20.66 10.45 -20.50
CA SER A 431 -20.19 11.43 -21.48
C SER A 431 -19.57 10.76 -22.72
N PRO A 432 -19.51 11.45 -23.87
CA PRO A 432 -18.82 10.93 -25.05
C PRO A 432 -17.36 10.52 -24.78
N GLU A 433 -16.62 11.30 -23.98
CA GLU A 433 -15.24 10.99 -23.60
C GLU A 433 -15.17 9.82 -22.62
N GLY A 434 -16.09 9.74 -21.66
CA GLY A 434 -16.18 8.64 -20.70
C GLY A 434 -16.45 7.29 -21.38
N GLN A 435 -17.43 7.26 -22.30
CA GLN A 435 -17.74 6.06 -23.06
C GLN A 435 -16.63 5.67 -24.04
N ALA A 436 -15.99 6.65 -24.70
CA ALA A 436 -14.85 6.40 -25.58
C ALA A 436 -13.64 5.84 -24.81
N TYR A 437 -13.35 6.38 -23.62
CA TYR A 437 -12.31 5.83 -22.75
C TYR A 437 -12.66 4.40 -22.34
N PHE A 438 -13.90 4.15 -21.94
CA PHE A 438 -14.31 2.85 -21.45
C PHE A 438 -14.19 1.77 -22.53
N SER A 439 -14.60 2.04 -23.77
CA SER A 439 -14.42 1.09 -24.88
C SER A 439 -12.96 0.90 -25.29
N ALA A 440 -12.14 1.96 -25.24
CA ALA A 440 -10.69 1.85 -25.47
C ALA A 440 -9.95 1.09 -24.34
N MET A 441 -10.39 1.25 -23.09
CA MET A 441 -9.87 0.52 -21.93
C MET A 441 -10.21 -0.97 -22.03
N LYS A 442 -11.42 -1.32 -22.49
CA LYS A 442 -11.79 -2.70 -22.84
C LYS A 442 -10.87 -3.29 -23.93
N CYS A 443 -10.55 -2.53 -24.99
CA CYS A 443 -9.57 -2.97 -25.99
C CYS A 443 -8.20 -3.27 -25.36
N ALA A 444 -7.73 -2.42 -24.45
CA ALA A 444 -6.49 -2.64 -23.74
C ALA A 444 -6.56 -3.84 -22.78
N ALA A 445 -7.73 -4.13 -22.21
CA ALA A 445 -7.97 -5.31 -21.38
C ALA A 445 -7.95 -6.60 -22.21
N ASN A 446 -8.63 -6.62 -23.35
CA ASN A 446 -8.64 -7.70 -24.33
C ASN A 446 -7.23 -8.01 -24.83
N TYR A 447 -6.47 -6.98 -25.19
CA TYR A 447 -5.06 -7.12 -25.55
C TYR A 447 -4.24 -7.81 -24.44
N ALA A 448 -4.44 -7.45 -23.18
CA ALA A 448 -3.71 -8.04 -22.06
C ALA A 448 -4.08 -9.52 -21.84
N TRP A 449 -5.35 -9.89 -21.99
CA TRP A 449 -5.77 -11.29 -21.93
C TRP A 449 -5.20 -12.11 -23.09
N ALA A 450 -5.21 -11.57 -24.31
CA ALA A 450 -4.55 -12.20 -25.46
C ALA A 450 -3.04 -12.39 -25.20
N ASN A 451 -2.38 -11.37 -24.63
CA ASN A 451 -0.97 -11.45 -24.25
C ASN A 451 -0.70 -12.60 -23.25
N ARG A 452 -1.48 -12.69 -22.16
CA ARG A 452 -1.35 -13.78 -21.17
C ARG A 452 -1.70 -15.14 -21.75
N GLN A 453 -2.65 -15.21 -22.68
CA GLN A 453 -3.03 -16.44 -23.39
C GLN A 453 -1.90 -16.96 -24.29
N MET A 454 -1.23 -16.07 -25.03
CA MET A 454 -0.06 -16.45 -25.83
C MET A 454 1.13 -16.88 -24.96
N ILE A 455 1.36 -16.20 -23.85
CA ILE A 455 2.40 -16.60 -22.88
C ILE A 455 2.08 -17.97 -22.27
N THR A 456 0.81 -18.26 -21.97
CA THR A 456 0.35 -19.58 -21.51
C THR A 456 0.73 -20.68 -22.51
N HIS A 457 0.51 -20.43 -23.80
CA HIS A 457 0.92 -21.38 -24.85
C HIS A 457 2.44 -21.63 -24.86
N TRP A 458 3.26 -20.59 -24.74
CA TRP A 458 4.72 -20.76 -24.72
C TRP A 458 5.25 -21.37 -23.42
N ILE A 459 4.55 -21.17 -22.29
CA ILE A 459 4.82 -21.92 -21.07
C ILE A 459 4.65 -23.41 -21.33
N ARG A 460 3.50 -23.81 -21.90
CA ARG A 460 3.24 -25.21 -22.27
C ARG A 460 4.35 -25.79 -23.15
N GLN A 461 4.72 -25.10 -24.22
CA GLN A 461 5.83 -25.51 -25.09
C GLN A 461 7.18 -25.62 -24.35
N SER A 462 7.45 -24.73 -23.40
CA SER A 462 8.69 -24.75 -22.62
C SER A 462 8.77 -25.98 -21.71
N PHE A 463 7.65 -26.33 -21.08
CA PHE A 463 7.56 -27.55 -20.29
C PHE A 463 7.66 -28.80 -21.17
N GLU A 464 7.01 -28.83 -22.33
CA GLU A 464 7.12 -29.94 -23.30
C GLU A 464 8.57 -30.16 -23.75
N GLN A 465 9.30 -29.08 -24.05
CA GLN A 465 10.70 -29.14 -24.46
C GLN A 465 11.60 -29.74 -23.36
N VAL A 466 11.35 -29.40 -22.10
CA VAL A 466 12.23 -29.78 -20.98
C VAL A 466 11.88 -31.14 -20.40
N PHE A 467 10.59 -31.46 -20.27
CA PHE A 467 10.12 -32.73 -19.70
C PHE A 467 9.85 -33.81 -20.74
N ARG A 468 9.85 -33.48 -22.04
CA ARG A 468 9.59 -34.42 -23.15
C ARG A 468 8.25 -35.16 -23.00
N ARG A 469 7.27 -34.49 -22.41
CA ARG A 469 5.88 -34.93 -22.21
C ARG A 469 4.96 -33.82 -22.71
N GLY A 470 3.87 -34.19 -23.37
CA GLY A 470 2.86 -33.21 -23.81
C GLY A 470 2.33 -32.38 -22.64
N ALA A 471 2.03 -31.10 -22.85
CA ALA A 471 1.54 -30.21 -21.81
C ALA A 471 0.24 -30.71 -21.16
N ASP A 472 -0.57 -31.41 -21.94
CA ASP A 472 -1.77 -32.10 -21.48
C ASP A 472 -1.47 -33.21 -20.46
N ALA A 473 -0.45 -34.04 -20.75
CA ALA A 473 0.01 -35.11 -19.86
C ALA A 473 0.81 -34.61 -18.63
N LEU A 474 1.20 -33.34 -18.63
CA LEU A 474 1.72 -32.62 -17.46
C LEU A 474 0.61 -31.86 -16.71
N GLY A 475 -0.61 -31.93 -17.26
CA GLY A 475 -1.81 -31.20 -16.86
C GLY A 475 -1.58 -29.70 -16.69
N LEU A 476 -0.89 -29.04 -17.63
CA LEU A 476 -0.67 -27.59 -17.59
C LEU A 476 -1.97 -26.80 -17.86
N ARG A 477 -2.86 -26.79 -16.85
CA ARG A 477 -4.18 -26.16 -16.87
C ARG A 477 -4.12 -24.80 -16.22
N VAL A 478 -4.86 -23.84 -16.76
CA VAL A 478 -5.09 -22.56 -16.08
C VAL A 478 -5.90 -22.84 -14.81
N ILE A 479 -5.51 -22.27 -13.67
CA ILE A 479 -6.37 -22.18 -12.49
C ILE A 479 -7.28 -20.97 -12.69
N TYR A 480 -6.70 -19.78 -12.77
CA TYR A 480 -7.48 -18.57 -13.00
C TYR A 480 -6.63 -17.45 -13.60
N ASP A 481 -7.28 -16.49 -14.24
CA ASP A 481 -6.69 -15.24 -14.71
C ASP A 481 -7.52 -14.07 -14.19
N VAL A 482 -6.87 -13.15 -13.46
CA VAL A 482 -7.55 -12.01 -12.83
C VAL A 482 -6.81 -10.70 -13.08
N ALA A 483 -7.56 -9.65 -13.38
CA ALA A 483 -7.07 -8.30 -13.51
C ALA A 483 -6.93 -7.63 -12.14
N HIS A 484 -5.92 -6.77 -11.98
CA HIS A 484 -5.80 -5.89 -10.81
C HIS A 484 -5.74 -4.39 -11.15
N ASN A 485 -5.72 -4.06 -12.44
CA ASN A 485 -5.97 -2.70 -12.93
C ASN A 485 -7.10 -2.76 -13.97
N ILE A 486 -8.35 -2.63 -13.54
CA ILE A 486 -9.51 -2.67 -14.43
C ILE A 486 -10.67 -1.82 -13.90
N ALA A 487 -11.49 -1.26 -14.80
CA ALA A 487 -12.78 -0.66 -14.43
C ALA A 487 -13.89 -1.52 -15.01
N LYS A 488 -14.91 -1.87 -14.21
CA LYS A 488 -16.00 -2.74 -14.66
C LYS A 488 -17.35 -2.23 -14.20
N LEU A 489 -18.33 -2.35 -15.08
CA LEU A 489 -19.73 -2.09 -14.75
C LEU A 489 -20.27 -3.33 -14.03
N GLU A 490 -20.55 -3.19 -12.75
CA GLU A 490 -20.96 -4.28 -11.87
C GLU A 490 -22.23 -3.87 -11.10
N GLU A 491 -23.04 -4.84 -10.68
CA GLU A 491 -24.22 -4.59 -9.84
C GLU A 491 -23.85 -4.85 -8.38
N HIS A 492 -24.10 -3.87 -7.52
CA HIS A 492 -23.77 -3.92 -6.09
C HIS A 492 -24.89 -3.29 -5.25
N ARG A 493 -24.89 -3.54 -3.94
CA ARG A 493 -25.74 -2.81 -3.00
C ARG A 493 -25.05 -1.54 -2.53
N VAL A 494 -25.69 -0.39 -2.72
CA VAL A 494 -25.25 0.92 -2.26
C VAL A 494 -26.38 1.50 -1.42
N ASN A 495 -26.13 1.75 -0.13
CA ASN A 495 -27.13 2.21 0.84
C ASN A 495 -28.40 1.32 0.84
N GLY A 496 -28.20 0.00 0.82
CA GLY A 496 -29.29 -0.99 0.80
C GLY A 496 -29.93 -1.25 -0.57
N GLU A 497 -29.68 -0.41 -1.58
CA GLU A 497 -30.31 -0.53 -2.91
C GLU A 497 -29.38 -1.17 -3.94
N ARG A 498 -29.93 -1.99 -4.84
CA ARG A 498 -29.16 -2.51 -5.97
C ARG A 498 -28.91 -1.40 -6.99
N ARG A 499 -27.64 -1.14 -7.30
CA ARG A 499 -27.20 -0.15 -8.29
C ARG A 499 -26.14 -0.72 -9.21
N LYS A 500 -26.17 -0.30 -10.47
CA LYS A 500 -25.06 -0.51 -11.40
C LYS A 500 -24.03 0.58 -11.18
N VAL A 501 -22.79 0.18 -10.90
CA VAL A 501 -21.69 1.07 -10.59
C VAL A 501 -20.47 0.71 -11.43
N VAL A 502 -19.64 1.71 -11.75
CA VAL A 502 -18.36 1.49 -12.43
C VAL A 502 -17.28 1.34 -11.37
N VAL A 503 -16.96 0.10 -11.03
CA VAL A 503 -15.96 -0.21 -10.01
C VAL A 503 -14.57 -0.05 -10.61
N HIS A 504 -13.82 0.93 -10.12
CA HIS A 504 -12.44 1.17 -10.51
C HIS A 504 -11.51 0.41 -9.56
N ARG A 505 -10.75 -0.55 -10.10
CA ARG A 505 -9.72 -1.29 -9.35
C ARG A 505 -8.36 -0.93 -9.91
N LYS A 506 -7.50 -0.33 -9.10
CA LYS A 506 -6.08 -0.08 -9.38
C LYS A 506 -5.30 -0.71 -8.25
N GLY A 507 -4.46 -1.70 -8.52
CA GLY A 507 -3.82 -2.48 -7.47
C GLY A 507 -4.82 -3.16 -6.52
N ALA A 508 -5.96 -3.62 -7.04
CA ALA A 508 -6.97 -4.36 -6.29
C ALA A 508 -7.61 -5.41 -7.20
N THR A 509 -8.01 -6.54 -6.63
CA THR A 509 -8.47 -7.71 -7.39
C THR A 509 -9.95 -7.95 -7.11
N ARG A 510 -10.73 -8.38 -8.10
CA ARG A 510 -12.11 -8.82 -7.88
C ARG A 510 -12.12 -10.11 -7.04
N ALA A 511 -13.05 -10.23 -6.09
CA ALA A 511 -13.15 -11.31 -5.12
C ALA A 511 -14.63 -11.73 -4.90
N PHE A 512 -15.31 -12.09 -5.99
CA PHE A 512 -16.72 -12.48 -5.95
C PHE A 512 -16.98 -13.76 -5.14
N PRO A 513 -18.13 -13.84 -4.44
CA PRO A 513 -18.45 -14.92 -3.51
C PRO A 513 -18.86 -16.20 -4.22
N PRO A 514 -19.00 -17.31 -3.47
CA PRO A 514 -19.79 -18.47 -3.87
C PRO A 514 -21.16 -18.07 -4.46
N GLY A 515 -21.63 -18.81 -5.45
CA GLY A 515 -22.93 -18.61 -6.10
C GLY A 515 -23.01 -17.45 -7.09
N HIS A 516 -22.04 -16.52 -7.11
CA HIS A 516 -22.13 -15.33 -7.94
C HIS A 516 -22.13 -15.68 -9.46
N PRO A 517 -23.07 -15.15 -10.27
CA PRO A 517 -23.28 -15.59 -11.66
C PRO A 517 -22.09 -15.30 -12.58
N GLN A 518 -21.31 -14.25 -12.30
CA GLN A 518 -20.10 -13.90 -13.06
C GLN A 518 -18.85 -14.70 -12.65
N VAL A 519 -18.95 -15.57 -11.64
CA VAL A 519 -17.88 -16.53 -11.34
C VAL A 519 -18.02 -17.70 -12.31
N PRO A 520 -16.93 -18.09 -13.03
CA PRO A 520 -17.02 -19.17 -13.98
C PRO A 520 -17.47 -20.49 -13.35
N SER A 521 -18.15 -21.32 -14.15
CA SER A 521 -18.84 -22.53 -13.68
C SER A 521 -17.97 -23.46 -12.80
N PRO A 522 -16.68 -23.73 -13.13
CA PRO A 522 -15.85 -24.59 -12.30
C PRO A 522 -15.64 -24.09 -10.86
N TYR A 523 -15.83 -22.79 -10.63
CA TYR A 523 -15.54 -22.13 -9.35
C TYR A 523 -16.78 -21.57 -8.66
N ARG A 524 -17.93 -21.54 -9.34
CA ARG A 524 -19.13 -20.85 -8.86
C ARG A 524 -19.53 -21.28 -7.46
N GLU A 525 -19.49 -22.58 -7.15
CA GLU A 525 -19.85 -23.09 -5.82
C GLU A 525 -18.82 -22.72 -4.73
N ALA A 526 -17.54 -22.61 -5.08
CA ALA A 526 -16.48 -22.31 -4.12
C ALA A 526 -16.26 -20.80 -3.93
N GLY A 527 -16.63 -19.99 -4.92
CA GLY A 527 -16.28 -18.58 -5.02
C GLY A 527 -15.12 -18.32 -5.97
N GLN A 528 -14.90 -17.06 -6.32
CA GLN A 528 -13.90 -16.70 -7.32
C GLN A 528 -12.48 -16.96 -6.81
N PRO A 529 -11.59 -17.62 -7.58
CA PRO A 529 -10.18 -17.63 -7.27
C PRO A 529 -9.61 -16.20 -7.27
N VAL A 530 -8.79 -15.90 -6.26
CA VAL A 530 -8.07 -14.64 -6.09
C VAL A 530 -6.58 -14.97 -6.05
N ILE A 531 -5.81 -14.33 -6.92
CA ILE A 531 -4.36 -14.56 -7.02
C ILE A 531 -3.63 -13.32 -6.53
N ILE A 532 -2.81 -13.47 -5.50
CA ILE A 532 -1.98 -12.40 -4.92
C ILE A 532 -0.51 -12.75 -5.16
N PRO A 533 0.14 -12.20 -6.20
CA PRO A 533 1.57 -12.34 -6.41
C PRO A 533 2.39 -11.69 -5.29
N GLY A 534 3.44 -12.38 -4.88
CA GLY A 534 4.56 -11.81 -4.15
C GLY A 534 5.54 -11.11 -5.08
N ASP A 535 6.80 -11.13 -4.68
CA ASP A 535 7.96 -10.74 -5.48
C ASP A 535 8.87 -11.95 -5.74
N MET A 536 9.96 -11.75 -6.47
CA MET A 536 10.89 -12.82 -6.89
C MET A 536 11.56 -13.61 -5.75
N GLY A 537 11.37 -13.18 -4.50
CA GLY A 537 11.87 -13.85 -3.31
C GLY A 537 10.85 -14.03 -2.20
N THR A 538 9.57 -13.72 -2.39
CA THR A 538 8.54 -13.87 -1.36
C THR A 538 7.42 -14.80 -1.80
N ALA A 539 6.54 -15.18 -0.87
CA ALA A 539 5.44 -16.06 -1.18
C ALA A 539 4.40 -15.37 -2.07
N SER A 540 3.68 -16.17 -2.85
CA SER A 540 2.43 -15.77 -3.50
C SER A 540 1.28 -16.56 -2.87
N TYR A 541 0.04 -16.11 -3.07
CA TYR A 541 -1.12 -16.73 -2.47
C TYR A 541 -2.25 -16.95 -3.48
N LEU A 542 -2.89 -18.11 -3.34
CA LEU A 542 -4.20 -18.40 -3.90
C LEU A 542 -5.22 -18.27 -2.77
N LEU A 543 -6.24 -17.45 -3.01
CA LEU A 543 -7.33 -17.18 -2.10
C LEU A 543 -8.67 -17.38 -2.82
N VAL A 544 -9.77 -17.23 -2.09
CA VAL A 544 -11.13 -17.27 -2.62
C VAL A 544 -11.95 -16.06 -2.18
N GLY A 545 -12.82 -15.57 -3.06
CA GLY A 545 -13.75 -14.47 -2.80
C GLY A 545 -14.84 -14.83 -1.79
N THR A 546 -15.51 -13.81 -1.24
CA THR A 546 -16.38 -13.95 -0.06
C THR A 546 -17.59 -13.02 -0.13
N GLU A 547 -18.65 -13.36 0.62
CA GLU A 547 -19.84 -12.50 0.73
C GLU A 547 -19.50 -11.16 1.39
N ARG A 548 -18.66 -11.20 2.42
CA ARG A 548 -18.22 -9.98 3.09
C ARG A 548 -17.47 -9.02 2.16
N ALA A 549 -16.76 -9.53 1.15
CA ALA A 549 -16.19 -8.67 0.11
C ALA A 549 -17.28 -7.94 -0.69
N MET A 550 -18.38 -8.60 -1.03
CA MET A 550 -19.53 -7.97 -1.71
C MET A 550 -20.15 -6.86 -0.86
N GLU A 551 -20.27 -7.10 0.44
CA GLU A 551 -20.87 -6.16 1.38
C GLU A 551 -19.99 -4.94 1.66
N GLU A 552 -18.69 -5.15 1.89
CA GLU A 552 -17.81 -4.09 2.42
C GLU A 552 -16.89 -3.44 1.37
N SER A 553 -16.71 -4.06 0.20
CA SER A 553 -15.64 -3.66 -0.73
C SER A 553 -15.97 -3.80 -2.22
N PHE A 554 -17.27 -3.85 -2.57
CA PHE A 554 -17.71 -4.07 -3.96
C PHE A 554 -17.09 -5.34 -4.57
N GLY A 555 -17.04 -6.42 -3.77
CA GLY A 555 -16.46 -7.69 -4.16
C GLY A 555 -14.98 -7.56 -4.52
N SER A 556 -14.17 -6.90 -3.68
CA SER A 556 -12.76 -6.62 -3.98
C SER A 556 -11.82 -7.03 -2.85
N THR A 557 -10.55 -7.25 -3.19
CA THR A 557 -9.50 -7.56 -2.22
C THR A 557 -8.13 -7.08 -2.71
N ALA A 558 -7.07 -7.34 -1.95
CA ALA A 558 -5.71 -6.95 -2.30
C ALA A 558 -5.20 -7.68 -3.57
N HIS A 559 -4.19 -7.10 -4.22
CA HIS A 559 -3.54 -7.70 -5.39
C HIS A 559 -2.09 -8.14 -5.17
N GLY A 560 -1.43 -7.70 -4.10
CA GLY A 560 0.00 -7.90 -3.89
C GLY A 560 0.52 -7.13 -2.68
N ALA A 561 1.81 -7.29 -2.38
CA ALA A 561 2.44 -6.65 -1.21
C ALA A 561 2.44 -5.11 -1.30
N GLY A 562 2.54 -4.57 -2.52
CA GLY A 562 2.79 -3.16 -2.76
C GLY A 562 4.24 -2.75 -2.46
N ARG A 563 4.76 -1.80 -3.23
CA ARG A 563 6.13 -1.31 -3.08
C ARG A 563 6.27 -0.44 -1.84
N HIS A 564 7.34 -0.64 -1.08
CA HIS A 564 7.78 0.22 0.01
C HIS A 564 8.91 1.18 -0.43
N LEU A 565 9.74 0.76 -1.40
CA LEU A 565 10.81 1.60 -1.98
C LEU A 565 10.55 1.94 -3.44
N SER A 566 10.87 3.19 -3.83
CA SER A 566 10.88 3.59 -5.24
C SER A 566 11.97 2.82 -6.01
N ARG A 567 11.81 2.63 -7.32
CA ARG A 567 12.81 1.93 -8.16
C ARG A 567 14.18 2.59 -8.07
N THR A 568 14.22 3.92 -8.09
CA THR A 568 15.46 4.69 -7.95
C THR A 568 16.11 4.52 -6.58
N ALA A 569 15.32 4.40 -5.51
CA ALA A 569 15.86 4.11 -4.18
C ALA A 569 16.42 2.67 -4.10
N ALA A 570 15.68 1.69 -4.64
CA ALA A 570 16.11 0.30 -4.70
C ALA A 570 17.42 0.13 -5.48
N LEU A 571 17.56 0.75 -6.66
CA LEU A 571 18.80 0.74 -7.45
C LEU A 571 20.02 1.34 -6.73
N LYS A 572 19.80 2.31 -5.84
CA LYS A 572 20.87 2.91 -5.04
C LYS A 572 21.27 2.04 -3.85
N GLN A 573 20.34 1.25 -3.34
CA GLN A 573 20.51 0.47 -2.12
C GLN A 573 20.98 -0.97 -2.40
N PHE A 574 20.54 -1.59 -3.50
CA PHE A 574 20.76 -2.99 -3.79
C PHE A 574 21.59 -3.19 -5.05
N ARG A 575 22.39 -4.27 -5.06
CA ARG A 575 23.11 -4.75 -6.24
C ARG A 575 22.47 -6.04 -6.73
N GLY A 576 22.15 -6.11 -8.03
CA GLY A 576 21.42 -7.24 -8.60
C GLY A 576 22.15 -8.58 -8.44
N GLU A 577 23.48 -8.60 -8.47
CA GLU A 577 24.29 -9.81 -8.25
C GLU A 577 24.17 -10.34 -6.82
N GLU A 578 24.15 -9.44 -5.84
CA GLU A 578 24.00 -9.78 -4.42
C GLU A 578 22.60 -10.36 -4.16
N ILE A 579 21.56 -9.71 -4.69
CA ILE A 579 20.19 -10.20 -4.56
C ILE A 579 20.03 -11.57 -5.23
N ARG A 580 20.58 -11.74 -6.45
CA ARG A 580 20.59 -13.05 -7.13
C ARG A 580 21.32 -14.12 -6.31
N GLY A 581 22.45 -13.77 -5.68
CA GLY A 581 23.18 -14.66 -4.77
C GLY A 581 22.34 -15.10 -3.58
N LYS A 582 21.72 -14.15 -2.87
CA LYS A 582 20.82 -14.43 -1.73
C LYS A 582 19.62 -15.29 -2.11
N LEU A 583 19.05 -15.06 -3.29
CA LEU A 583 17.95 -15.89 -3.81
C LEU A 583 18.45 -17.30 -4.15
N GLY A 584 19.64 -17.42 -4.73
CA GLY A 584 20.29 -18.71 -5.01
C GLY A 584 20.58 -19.52 -3.75
N GLU A 585 21.02 -18.89 -2.66
CA GLU A 585 21.20 -19.54 -1.35
C GLU A 585 19.89 -20.11 -0.78
N ARG A 586 18.75 -19.52 -1.15
CA ARG A 586 17.41 -19.99 -0.80
C ARG A 586 16.86 -21.04 -1.79
N GLY A 587 17.66 -21.46 -2.77
CA GLY A 587 17.26 -22.41 -3.81
C GLY A 587 16.42 -21.81 -4.94
N ILE A 588 16.38 -20.48 -5.07
CA ILE A 588 15.59 -19.78 -6.09
C ILE A 588 16.48 -19.43 -7.28
N TYR A 589 16.17 -19.96 -8.46
CA TYR A 589 16.91 -19.64 -9.69
C TYR A 589 16.32 -18.43 -10.40
N VAL A 590 17.08 -17.34 -10.54
CA VAL A 590 16.59 -16.10 -11.17
C VAL A 590 17.31 -15.84 -12.49
N ARG A 591 16.51 -15.72 -13.56
CA ARG A 591 16.92 -15.25 -14.88
C ARG A 591 16.28 -13.91 -15.18
N ALA A 592 17.10 -12.89 -15.42
CA ALA A 592 16.62 -11.56 -15.79
C ALA A 592 17.34 -11.05 -17.05
N ALA A 593 16.66 -10.20 -17.83
CA ALA A 593 17.27 -9.54 -18.99
C ALA A 593 18.42 -8.61 -18.60
N LYS A 594 18.32 -7.94 -17.44
CA LYS A 594 19.37 -7.09 -16.87
C LYS A 594 19.47 -7.28 -15.36
N LEU A 595 20.69 -7.20 -14.82
CA LEU A 595 20.92 -7.24 -13.38
C LEU A 595 20.27 -6.06 -12.63
N SER A 596 20.12 -4.91 -13.29
CA SER A 596 19.44 -3.74 -12.70
C SER A 596 17.98 -4.04 -12.35
N VAL A 597 17.30 -4.87 -13.13
CA VAL A 597 15.90 -5.28 -12.86
C VAL A 597 15.83 -6.09 -11.57
N ILE A 598 16.81 -6.96 -11.30
CA ILE A 598 16.89 -7.71 -10.04
C ILE A 598 17.07 -6.74 -8.86
N ALA A 599 17.87 -5.69 -9.02
CA ALA A 599 18.02 -4.67 -7.97
C ALA A 599 16.75 -3.82 -7.76
N GLU A 600 16.08 -3.42 -8.84
CA GLU A 600 14.83 -2.63 -8.78
C GLU A 600 13.68 -3.36 -8.08
N GLU A 601 13.67 -4.68 -8.19
CA GLU A 601 12.60 -5.58 -7.77
C GLU A 601 13.02 -6.46 -6.58
N ALA A 602 14.06 -6.05 -5.85
CA ALA A 602 14.54 -6.75 -4.64
C ALA A 602 13.37 -6.98 -3.64
N PRO A 603 13.30 -8.14 -2.96
CA PRO A 603 12.24 -8.43 -1.99
C PRO A 603 12.10 -7.35 -0.92
N GLU A 604 13.22 -6.79 -0.46
CA GLU A 604 13.28 -5.73 0.54
C GLU A 604 12.71 -4.38 0.06
N ALA A 605 12.40 -4.24 -1.25
CA ALA A 605 11.70 -3.09 -1.81
C ALA A 605 10.18 -3.17 -1.68
N TYR A 606 9.63 -4.32 -1.25
CA TYR A 606 8.22 -4.59 -1.10
C TYR A 606 7.81 -4.71 0.37
N LYS A 607 6.50 -4.57 0.64
CA LYS A 607 5.96 -4.91 1.97
C LYS A 607 5.95 -6.43 2.18
N ASP A 608 5.71 -6.84 3.41
CA ASP A 608 5.52 -8.25 3.74
C ASP A 608 4.16 -8.76 3.22
N ILE A 609 4.20 -9.65 2.22
CA ILE A 609 3.03 -10.24 1.58
C ILE A 609 2.20 -11.09 2.55
N ASP A 610 2.84 -11.79 3.48
CA ASP A 610 2.17 -12.66 4.44
C ASP A 610 1.27 -11.79 5.36
N ARG A 611 1.72 -10.57 5.70
CA ARG A 611 0.91 -9.60 6.48
C ARG A 611 -0.27 -9.05 5.69
N VAL A 612 -0.08 -8.72 4.41
CA VAL A 612 -1.18 -8.21 3.56
C VAL A 612 -2.28 -9.25 3.45
N VAL A 613 -1.91 -10.50 3.18
CA VAL A 613 -2.84 -11.63 3.08
C VAL A 613 -3.52 -11.94 4.42
N GLU A 614 -2.80 -11.87 5.53
CA GLU A 614 -3.39 -12.09 6.85
C GLU A 614 -4.45 -11.03 7.18
N VAL A 615 -4.22 -9.76 6.79
CA VAL A 615 -5.19 -8.69 6.99
C VAL A 615 -6.45 -8.93 6.15
N THR A 616 -6.33 -9.23 4.86
CA THR A 616 -7.51 -9.47 4.00
C THR A 616 -8.28 -10.72 4.43
N HIS A 617 -7.57 -11.73 4.92
CA HIS A 617 -8.17 -12.94 5.50
C HIS A 617 -8.97 -12.65 6.77
N ARG A 618 -8.38 -11.93 7.73
CA ARG A 618 -9.07 -11.59 9.00
C ARG A 618 -10.21 -10.60 8.81
N ALA A 619 -10.06 -9.67 7.86
CA ALA A 619 -11.15 -8.81 7.44
C ALA A 619 -12.26 -9.60 6.73
N GLY A 620 -12.01 -10.84 6.33
CA GLY A 620 -12.97 -11.68 5.64
C GLY A 620 -13.24 -11.24 4.20
N LEU A 621 -12.38 -10.41 3.60
CA LEU A 621 -12.54 -9.96 2.20
C LEU A 621 -12.08 -11.03 1.20
N SER A 622 -11.18 -11.92 1.60
CA SER A 622 -10.79 -13.10 0.85
C SER A 622 -10.24 -14.16 1.79
N LEU A 623 -10.46 -15.45 1.53
CA LEU A 623 -10.00 -16.53 2.42
C LEU A 623 -8.81 -17.26 1.81
N LYS A 624 -7.79 -17.56 2.64
CA LYS A 624 -6.59 -18.28 2.21
C LYS A 624 -6.94 -19.68 1.74
N VAL A 625 -6.48 -20.06 0.55
CA VAL A 625 -6.63 -21.42 0.00
C VAL A 625 -5.28 -22.13 -0.01
N ALA A 626 -4.26 -21.53 -0.62
CA ALA A 626 -2.91 -22.08 -0.68
C ALA A 626 -1.85 -20.98 -0.69
N ARG A 627 -0.67 -21.30 -0.16
CA ARG A 627 0.55 -20.49 -0.27
C ARG A 627 1.51 -21.15 -1.25
N LEU A 628 2.14 -20.31 -2.06
CA LEU A 628 3.05 -20.67 -3.14
C LEU A 628 4.40 -20.02 -2.86
N THR A 629 5.50 -20.75 -3.04
CA THR A 629 6.86 -20.19 -2.91
C THR A 629 7.64 -20.32 -4.21
N PRO A 630 8.44 -19.31 -4.60
CA PRO A 630 9.20 -19.33 -5.84
C PRO A 630 10.25 -20.45 -5.82
N LEU A 631 10.35 -21.18 -6.93
CA LEU A 631 11.49 -22.02 -7.27
C LEU A 631 12.36 -21.33 -8.32
N GLY A 632 11.74 -20.75 -9.34
CA GLY A 632 12.48 -20.13 -10.45
C GLY A 632 11.74 -18.95 -11.05
N VAL A 633 12.46 -17.88 -11.37
CA VAL A 633 11.89 -16.60 -11.81
C VAL A 633 12.53 -16.16 -13.13
N ALA A 634 11.71 -15.87 -14.13
CA ALA A 634 12.09 -15.22 -15.38
C ALA A 634 11.52 -13.79 -15.43
N LYS A 635 12.40 -12.78 -15.52
CA LYS A 635 12.05 -11.34 -15.55
C LYS A 635 12.64 -10.62 -16.75
N GLY A 636 11.90 -9.63 -17.26
CA GLY A 636 12.36 -8.74 -18.33
C GLY A 636 12.87 -7.40 -17.87
#